data_AF-A0A9D6VVK5-F1
#
_entry.id   AF-A0A9D6VVK5-F1
#
_cell.length_a   1.000
_cell.length_b   1.000
_cell.length_c   1.000
_cell.angle_alpha   90.00
_cell.angle_beta   90.00
_cell.angle_gamma   90.00
#
_symmetry.space_group_name_H-M   'P 1'
#
loop_
_entity.id
_entity.type
_entity.pdbx_description
1 polymer ?
#
loop_
_entity_poly.entity_id
_entity_poly.type
_entity_poly.pdbx_seq_one_letter_code
_entity_poly.pdbx_strand_id
1 'polypeptide(L)'
;MMRRILVVLAVAVLPAGCASPSSEERLGVRTLPLDAYCTITVEGVGTIDMEEDYLPHVVQCENGGADLESLKAQAVSARSYAYYKIETSGSVVDGTRDQVYSCGATPTALQLQAVRETAGQVLMYRDIVVCAFFVAGANPGDRGSCVAVAGDSDPTNTERYVTYNEGLSGSAVHQTTLGWVSPTNYRNRGCLSQWGSRCLDEAGTGYADILRFYYGADIVLETAVGACIGCTPAAETCNGADDDCDGATDEDGVCCTPATETCNGADDDCDGATDEDGVCCTPATETCNGVDDDCDGETDEGLGCCATAPETCNGVDDDCDGATDEDEVCETGDVAFQAGLLDDGGSTDVNGDGRADACARSAEGVVCYLASPAGFETMVAGPPLRDGDGWGLDPYGSTLRFGDIDGDGRDDVCARAADGLACWRSTGTGFGEVLGGPALADEVGWDAAGSFGTIRLIDVNGDGRDDACGRGPDGFSCWPSTGRGFGAPSPLADLSDAAGWGGAAYWGTIRMADVDGDGGADLCARAPEGVRCWRWRGPGFGDRIYGPAWSDSRGWDRIEYWSTIRMADVDGDGRADICGRAADGFGCHLSRGWAFGPAVAAPVLADAGGWAAAVRYETIRMGDIDGDGGAELCARDADGVSCWTWTAAGFGGEVTGPPLADEGWADPARGRTLRLADVTGDRRADLCVRGGDGLRCWVSGDEGFGELLEGPRWGDADGWDRPERTLSIRMAGPRRGTASRVAPGGCGCSTAERVARPGWTVLAGVLVATLFLRRGGRRRR
;
A
#
# COMPACT_ATOMS: atom_id res chain seq x y z
N MET A 1 -51.26 53.26 -46.44
CA MET A 1 -52.04 52.62 -45.35
C MET A 1 -51.05 51.77 -44.58
N MET A 2 -50.67 52.17 -43.35
CA MET A 2 -51.15 51.52 -42.10
C MET A 2 -50.91 50.00 -42.13
N ARG A 3 -50.26 49.34 -41.17
CA ARG A 3 -49.66 49.72 -39.87
C ARG A 3 -49.04 48.41 -39.33
N ARG A 4 -48.01 48.54 -38.49
CA ARG A 4 -47.52 47.60 -37.45
C ARG A 4 -46.28 46.75 -37.78
N ILE A 5 -45.27 47.12 -37.02
CA ILE A 5 -43.96 46.55 -36.75
C ILE A 5 -44.14 45.18 -36.11
N LEU A 6 -43.46 44.17 -36.64
CA LEU A 6 -43.13 42.93 -35.93
C LEU A 6 -41.59 42.88 -35.89
N VAL A 7 -41.00 43.25 -34.75
CA VAL A 7 -39.59 42.99 -34.51
C VAL A 7 -39.46 41.50 -34.26
N VAL A 8 -38.77 40.82 -35.17
CA VAL A 8 -38.31 39.44 -34.98
C VAL A 8 -37.17 39.51 -33.97
N LEU A 9 -37.47 39.23 -32.70
CA LEU A 9 -36.43 38.90 -31.72
C LEU A 9 -36.25 37.38 -31.77
N ALA A 10 -35.12 36.94 -32.29
CA ALA A 10 -34.67 35.56 -32.13
C ALA A 10 -34.36 35.36 -30.64
N VAL A 11 -35.28 34.69 -29.92
CA VAL A 11 -35.03 34.22 -28.56
C VAL A 11 -34.23 32.92 -28.69
N ALA A 12 -32.92 33.01 -28.51
CA ALA A 12 -32.09 31.86 -28.24
C ALA A 12 -32.48 31.32 -26.85
N VAL A 13 -33.16 30.18 -26.83
CA VAL A 13 -33.32 29.37 -25.63
C VAL A 13 -31.99 28.64 -25.44
N LEU A 14 -31.14 29.16 -24.54
CA LEU A 14 -29.97 28.44 -24.05
C LEU A 14 -30.43 27.57 -22.88
N PRO A 15 -30.31 26.23 -22.95
CA PRO A 15 -30.45 25.38 -21.78
C PRO A 15 -29.23 25.62 -20.88
N ALA A 16 -29.47 25.95 -19.61
CA ALA A 16 -28.44 25.86 -18.57
C ALA A 16 -28.18 24.39 -18.25
N GLY A 17 -27.52 23.69 -19.17
CA GLY A 17 -26.88 22.42 -18.87
C GLY A 17 -25.48 22.69 -18.33
N CYS A 18 -24.96 21.80 -17.47
CA CYS A 18 -23.54 21.73 -17.15
C CYS A 18 -22.75 21.57 -18.46
N ALA A 19 -22.29 22.69 -19.01
CA ALA A 19 -21.30 22.68 -20.07
C ALA A 19 -19.97 22.26 -19.44
N SER A 20 -19.32 21.28 -20.06
CA SER A 20 -17.93 20.93 -19.75
C SER A 20 -17.05 22.17 -19.87
N PRO A 21 -16.14 22.46 -18.91
CA PRO A 21 -15.03 23.32 -19.23
C PRO A 21 -14.22 22.64 -20.34
N SER A 22 -14.02 23.37 -21.43
CA SER A 22 -13.15 22.98 -22.53
C SER A 22 -11.70 22.97 -22.06
N SER A 23 -10.98 21.89 -22.37
CA SER A 23 -9.51 21.77 -22.46
C SER A 23 -8.69 22.20 -21.22
N GLU A 24 -8.01 21.22 -20.62
CA GLU A 24 -6.73 21.38 -19.91
C GLU A 24 -6.68 22.36 -18.72
N GLU A 25 -7.61 22.26 -17.77
CA GLU A 25 -7.40 22.79 -16.42
C GLU A 25 -7.52 21.67 -15.38
N ARG A 26 -6.37 21.31 -14.80
CA ARG A 26 -6.24 20.52 -13.57
C ARG A 26 -7.09 21.17 -12.46
N LEU A 27 -8.20 20.54 -12.12
CA LEU A 27 -8.88 20.68 -10.82
C LEU A 27 -8.53 19.40 -10.05
N GLY A 28 -7.46 19.35 -9.28
CA GLY A 28 -7.29 20.09 -8.05
C GLY A 28 -7.46 19.08 -6.91
N VAL A 29 -6.49 18.17 -6.78
CA VAL A 29 -6.33 17.32 -5.60
C VAL A 29 -6.12 18.29 -4.44
N ARG A 30 -7.14 18.49 -3.60
CA ARG A 30 -6.95 19.22 -2.35
C ARG A 30 -6.18 18.30 -1.43
N THR A 31 -5.01 18.75 -0.99
CA THR A 31 -4.29 18.14 0.12
C THR A 31 -5.14 18.29 1.37
N LEU A 32 -5.43 17.18 2.05
CA LEU A 32 -5.97 17.24 3.40
C LEU A 32 -4.94 17.92 4.34
N PRO A 33 -5.43 18.69 5.33
CA PRO A 33 -6.86 18.87 5.65
C PRO A 33 -7.57 19.89 4.74
N LEU A 34 -8.86 19.67 4.46
CA LEU A 34 -9.70 20.55 3.65
C LEU A 34 -9.92 21.90 4.38
N ASP A 35 -9.44 23.02 3.83
CA ASP A 35 -9.73 24.33 4.41
C ASP A 35 -11.22 24.68 4.39
N ALA A 36 -11.75 25.15 5.51
CA ALA A 36 -13.13 25.55 5.63
C ALA A 36 -13.42 26.91 4.99
N TYR A 37 -14.54 26.98 4.25
CA TYR A 37 -15.08 28.24 3.75
C TYR A 37 -15.96 28.91 4.81
N CYS A 38 -15.41 29.91 5.49
CA CYS A 38 -16.12 30.64 6.54
C CYS A 38 -17.21 31.58 6.02
N THR A 39 -17.19 31.92 4.73
CA THR A 39 -18.20 32.80 4.14
C THR A 39 -18.60 32.31 2.76
N ILE A 40 -19.79 32.71 2.34
CA ILE A 40 -20.31 32.47 1.00
C ILE A 40 -20.93 33.72 0.41
N THR A 41 -20.73 33.91 -0.89
CA THR A 41 -21.38 34.98 -1.62
C THR A 41 -22.72 34.48 -2.17
N VAL A 42 -23.80 35.06 -1.68
CA VAL A 42 -25.16 34.83 -2.18
C VAL A 42 -25.53 35.96 -3.14
N GLU A 43 -25.78 35.62 -4.41
CA GLU A 43 -26.10 36.58 -5.46
C GLU A 43 -27.33 37.43 -5.06
N GLY A 44 -27.15 38.75 -5.01
CA GLY A 44 -28.22 39.69 -4.65
C GLY A 44 -28.39 39.95 -3.15
N VAL A 45 -27.71 39.20 -2.28
CA VAL A 45 -27.70 39.41 -0.82
C VAL A 45 -26.36 39.96 -0.34
N GLY A 46 -25.25 39.32 -0.72
CA GLY A 46 -23.90 39.71 -0.29
C GLY A 46 -23.07 38.51 0.19
N THR A 47 -21.96 38.81 0.88
CA THR A 47 -21.13 37.79 1.55
C THR A 47 -21.67 37.57 2.95
N ILE A 48 -22.02 36.32 3.25
CA ILE A 48 -22.70 35.85 4.47
C ILE A 48 -21.82 34.82 5.17
N ASP A 49 -21.92 34.74 6.50
CA ASP A 49 -21.27 33.69 7.28
C ASP A 49 -21.81 32.30 6.91
N MET A 50 -20.92 31.32 6.72
CA MET A 50 -21.31 29.97 6.30
C MET A 50 -22.10 29.22 7.36
N GLU A 51 -21.57 29.14 8.58
CA GLU A 51 -22.06 28.22 9.62
C GLU A 51 -23.09 28.91 10.54
N GLU A 52 -22.94 30.21 10.80
CA GLU A 52 -23.81 30.95 11.72
C GLU A 52 -25.04 31.55 11.06
N ASP A 53 -25.01 31.77 9.74
CA ASP A 53 -26.10 32.46 9.01
C ASP A 53 -26.59 31.64 7.81
N TYR A 54 -25.72 31.37 6.83
CA TYR A 54 -26.15 30.76 5.56
C TYR A 54 -26.78 29.37 5.74
N LEU A 55 -26.07 28.42 6.35
CA LEU A 55 -26.54 27.05 6.50
C LEU A 55 -27.80 26.95 7.38
N PRO A 56 -27.91 27.61 8.55
CA PRO A 56 -29.13 27.56 9.35
C PRO A 56 -30.37 28.05 8.59
N HIS A 57 -30.23 29.12 7.79
CA HIS A 57 -31.31 29.63 6.96
C HIS A 57 -31.66 28.68 5.81
N VAL A 58 -30.67 28.08 5.14
CA VAL A 58 -30.94 27.06 4.10
C VAL A 58 -31.67 25.86 4.70
N VAL A 59 -31.20 25.33 5.83
CA VAL A 59 -31.83 24.19 6.50
C VAL A 59 -33.27 24.55 6.94
N GLN A 60 -33.49 25.75 7.48
CA GLN A 60 -34.83 26.23 7.85
C GLN A 60 -35.77 26.34 6.64
N CYS A 61 -35.28 26.88 5.53
CA CYS A 61 -36.08 27.15 4.35
C CYS A 61 -36.37 25.90 3.52
N GLU A 62 -35.42 24.97 3.49
CA GLU A 62 -35.51 23.74 2.70
C GLU A 62 -36.18 22.60 3.48
N ASN A 63 -35.88 22.45 4.78
CA ASN A 63 -36.36 21.30 5.55
C ASN A 63 -36.74 21.62 7.01
N GLY A 64 -37.12 22.87 7.33
CA GLY A 64 -37.28 23.34 8.72
C GLY A 64 -38.35 22.65 9.60
N GLY A 65 -39.10 21.69 9.06
CA GLY A 65 -40.08 20.88 9.81
C GLY A 65 -39.64 19.44 10.09
N ALA A 66 -38.40 19.06 9.77
CA ALA A 66 -37.83 17.74 10.01
C ALA A 66 -37.20 17.61 11.40
N ASP A 67 -36.95 16.37 11.80
CA ASP A 67 -36.29 16.01 13.05
C ASP A 67 -34.75 16.14 12.91
N LEU A 68 -34.03 16.04 14.04
CA LEU A 68 -32.63 16.47 14.14
C LEU A 68 -31.69 15.78 13.15
N GLU A 69 -31.77 14.46 12.99
CA GLU A 69 -30.85 13.70 12.15
C GLU A 69 -31.09 13.99 10.66
N SER A 70 -32.34 14.21 10.25
CA SER A 70 -32.68 14.68 8.91
C SER A 70 -32.20 16.12 8.68
N LEU A 71 -32.20 16.98 9.69
CA LEU A 71 -31.67 18.34 9.59
C LEU A 71 -30.14 18.33 9.48
N LYS A 72 -29.45 17.44 10.21
CA LYS A 72 -28.00 17.22 10.09
C LYS A 72 -27.61 16.74 8.70
N ALA A 73 -28.31 15.74 8.17
CA ALA A 73 -28.09 15.24 6.80
C ALA A 73 -28.32 16.36 5.76
N GLN A 74 -29.33 17.20 5.98
CA GLN A 74 -29.60 18.37 5.14
C GLN A 74 -28.49 19.43 5.27
N ALA A 75 -27.94 19.67 6.46
CA ALA A 75 -26.84 20.61 6.69
C ALA A 75 -25.55 20.18 5.97
N VAL A 76 -25.15 18.92 6.11
CA VAL A 76 -23.96 18.35 5.42
C VAL A 76 -24.15 18.37 3.90
N SER A 77 -25.33 17.98 3.40
CA SER A 77 -25.64 18.06 1.97
C SER A 77 -25.59 19.51 1.47
N ALA A 78 -26.15 20.45 2.23
CA ALA A 78 -26.18 21.85 1.87
C ALA A 78 -24.77 22.47 1.84
N ARG A 79 -23.92 22.14 2.82
CA ARG A 79 -22.52 22.58 2.89
C ARG A 79 -21.69 22.04 1.73
N SER A 80 -21.86 20.77 1.40
CA SER A 80 -21.17 20.12 0.27
C SER A 80 -21.53 20.78 -1.06
N TYR A 81 -22.82 21.06 -1.29
CA TYR A 81 -23.26 21.80 -2.47
C TYR A 81 -22.71 23.23 -2.51
N ALA A 82 -22.69 23.93 -1.37
CA ALA A 82 -22.13 25.27 -1.25
C ALA A 82 -20.62 25.30 -1.57
N TYR A 83 -19.84 24.35 -1.05
CA TYR A 83 -18.40 24.22 -1.35
C TYR A 83 -18.17 23.98 -2.85
N TYR A 84 -18.92 23.06 -3.45
CA TYR A 84 -18.89 22.85 -4.90
C TYR A 84 -19.20 24.13 -5.69
N LYS A 85 -20.17 24.94 -5.25
CA LYS A 85 -20.55 26.20 -5.91
C LYS A 85 -19.51 27.31 -5.74
N ILE A 86 -18.84 27.36 -4.60
CA ILE A 86 -17.71 28.26 -4.37
C ILE A 86 -16.57 27.87 -5.32
N GLU A 87 -16.23 26.59 -5.42
CA GLU A 87 -15.17 26.10 -6.32
C GLU A 87 -15.47 26.37 -7.80
N THR A 88 -16.72 26.23 -8.22
CA THR A 88 -17.09 26.26 -9.65
C THR A 88 -17.58 27.62 -10.15
N SER A 89 -18.17 28.42 -9.26
CA SER A 89 -18.81 29.70 -9.63
C SER A 89 -18.56 30.84 -8.65
N GLY A 90 -17.92 30.59 -7.51
CA GLY A 90 -17.63 31.59 -6.48
C GLY A 90 -18.84 32.15 -5.73
N SER A 91 -20.06 31.71 -6.07
CA SER A 91 -21.32 32.20 -5.49
C SER A 91 -22.48 31.22 -5.68
N VAL A 92 -23.54 31.43 -4.91
CA VAL A 92 -24.82 30.71 -4.98
C VAL A 92 -25.97 31.67 -5.28
N VAL A 93 -27.02 31.20 -5.95
CA VAL A 93 -28.26 31.96 -6.14
C VAL A 93 -29.32 31.54 -5.14
N ASP A 94 -29.84 32.53 -4.42
CA ASP A 94 -31.02 32.34 -3.58
C ASP A 94 -32.25 31.97 -4.43
N GLY A 95 -32.81 30.80 -4.17
CA GLY A 95 -34.01 30.28 -4.81
C GLY A 95 -33.82 28.88 -5.40
N THR A 96 -34.83 28.42 -6.14
CA THR A 96 -34.92 27.05 -6.69
C THR A 96 -33.82 26.66 -7.70
N ARG A 97 -32.90 27.57 -8.01
CA ARG A 97 -31.78 27.30 -8.92
C ARG A 97 -30.59 26.67 -8.20
N ASP A 98 -30.30 27.12 -6.98
CA ASP A 98 -29.22 26.60 -6.16
C ASP A 98 -29.80 26.18 -4.79
N GLN A 99 -29.87 27.10 -3.82
CA GLN A 99 -30.40 26.81 -2.48
C GLN A 99 -31.28 27.98 -2.02
N VAL A 100 -32.41 27.70 -1.38
CA VAL A 100 -33.30 28.75 -0.83
C VAL A 100 -32.75 29.20 0.51
N TYR A 101 -32.19 30.42 0.55
CA TYR A 101 -31.69 31.05 1.77
C TYR A 101 -32.72 32.03 2.36
N SER A 102 -33.45 32.80 1.53
CA SER A 102 -34.37 33.85 2.02
C SER A 102 -35.86 33.49 1.88
N CYS A 103 -36.35 32.52 2.65
CA CYS A 103 -37.78 32.17 2.70
C CYS A 103 -38.62 33.03 3.68
N GLY A 104 -37.99 33.95 4.42
CA GLY A 104 -38.67 34.83 5.39
C GLY A 104 -38.98 34.18 6.74
N ALA A 105 -38.45 32.97 6.99
CA ALA A 105 -38.46 32.32 8.29
C ALA A 105 -37.08 32.44 8.96
N THR A 106 -37.06 32.58 10.27
CA THR A 106 -35.83 32.60 11.06
C THR A 106 -35.52 31.18 11.54
N PRO A 107 -34.25 30.72 11.48
CA PRO A 107 -33.84 29.40 12.00
C PRO A 107 -34.24 29.23 13.47
N THR A 108 -34.73 28.05 13.84
CA THR A 108 -34.97 27.72 15.25
C THR A 108 -33.73 27.09 15.89
N ALA A 109 -33.75 26.90 17.22
CA ALA A 109 -32.67 26.23 17.96
C ALA A 109 -32.30 24.87 17.34
N LEU A 110 -33.28 24.13 16.79
CA LEU A 110 -33.04 22.83 16.19
C LEU A 110 -32.22 22.91 14.88
N GLN A 111 -32.44 23.94 14.06
CA GLN A 111 -31.65 24.14 12.84
C GLN A 111 -30.23 24.63 13.17
N LEU A 112 -30.11 25.51 14.16
CA LEU A 112 -28.81 25.95 14.67
C LEU A 112 -28.01 24.78 15.23
N GLN A 113 -28.64 23.94 16.05
CA GLN A 113 -28.05 22.71 16.59
C GLN A 113 -27.58 21.76 15.47
N ALA A 114 -28.43 21.48 14.47
CA ALA A 114 -28.07 20.58 13.37
C ALA A 114 -26.84 21.07 12.58
N VAL A 115 -26.72 22.38 12.36
CA VAL A 115 -25.56 22.96 11.68
C VAL A 115 -24.32 22.89 12.57
N ARG A 116 -24.43 23.26 13.86
CA ARG A 116 -23.32 23.20 14.83
C ARG A 116 -22.78 21.78 15.00
N GLU A 117 -23.63 20.78 15.22
CA GLU A 117 -23.21 19.39 15.41
C GLU A 117 -22.61 18.75 14.15
N THR A 118 -22.76 19.39 12.99
CA THR A 118 -22.15 18.94 11.72
C THR A 118 -21.18 19.95 11.16
N ALA A 119 -20.71 20.93 11.95
CA ALA A 119 -19.88 22.04 11.48
C ALA A 119 -18.68 21.53 10.67
N GLY A 120 -18.48 22.10 9.49
CA GLY A 120 -17.36 21.75 8.60
C GLY A 120 -17.47 20.39 7.90
N GLN A 121 -18.43 19.53 8.24
CA GLN A 121 -18.57 18.23 7.58
C GLN A 121 -19.10 18.36 6.14
N VAL A 122 -18.39 17.75 5.18
CA VAL A 122 -18.78 17.69 3.77
C VAL A 122 -18.70 16.28 3.22
N LEU A 123 -19.45 16.03 2.13
CA LEU A 123 -19.46 14.77 1.40
C LEU A 123 -18.35 14.74 0.35
N MET A 124 -17.48 13.75 0.46
CA MET A 124 -16.33 13.54 -0.40
C MET A 124 -16.44 12.18 -1.13
N TYR A 125 -16.00 12.16 -2.38
CA TYR A 125 -15.78 10.91 -3.12
C TYR A 125 -14.56 11.07 -4.01
N ARG A 126 -13.54 10.20 -3.86
CA ARG A 126 -12.26 10.29 -4.60
C ARG A 126 -11.61 11.69 -4.50
N ASP A 127 -11.51 12.18 -3.26
CA ASP A 127 -10.87 13.46 -2.90
C ASP A 127 -11.49 14.72 -3.51
N ILE A 128 -12.73 14.63 -4.03
CA ILE A 128 -13.50 15.78 -4.51
C ILE A 128 -14.77 15.96 -3.71
N VAL A 129 -15.10 17.22 -3.40
CA VAL A 129 -16.41 17.58 -2.84
C VAL A 129 -17.48 17.28 -3.87
N VAL A 130 -18.46 16.46 -3.49
CA VAL A 130 -19.55 16.07 -4.39
C VAL A 130 -20.57 17.19 -4.49
N CYS A 131 -21.24 17.28 -5.64
CA CYS A 131 -22.41 18.12 -5.80
C CYS A 131 -23.61 17.40 -5.18
N ALA A 132 -23.79 17.58 -3.87
CA ALA A 132 -24.84 16.93 -3.08
C ALA A 132 -26.21 17.56 -3.36
N PHE A 133 -26.92 17.07 -4.37
CA PHE A 133 -28.25 17.55 -4.71
C PHE A 133 -29.27 17.12 -3.65
N PHE A 134 -30.26 17.96 -3.39
CA PHE A 134 -31.41 17.58 -2.57
C PHE A 134 -32.68 18.26 -3.09
N VAL A 135 -33.83 17.62 -2.87
CA VAL A 135 -35.15 18.10 -3.27
C VAL A 135 -36.20 17.68 -2.24
N ALA A 136 -37.39 18.25 -2.31
CA ALA A 136 -38.51 17.84 -1.45
C ALA A 136 -38.80 16.33 -1.51
N GLY A 137 -38.83 15.77 -2.73
CA GLY A 137 -39.20 14.37 -2.95
C GLY A 137 -40.68 14.08 -2.62
N ALA A 138 -41.11 12.83 -2.81
CA ALA A 138 -42.42 12.36 -2.40
C ALA A 138 -42.41 11.95 -0.92
N ASN A 139 -43.54 12.08 -0.24
CA ASN A 139 -43.72 11.58 1.13
C ASN A 139 -43.97 10.06 1.11
N PRO A 140 -43.01 9.21 1.55
CA PRO A 140 -43.11 7.77 1.42
C PRO A 140 -44.27 7.21 2.25
N GLY A 141 -45.13 6.41 1.61
CA GLY A 141 -46.23 5.72 2.29
C GLY A 141 -45.77 4.54 3.14
N ASP A 142 -44.68 3.88 2.73
CA ASP A 142 -44.03 2.81 3.49
C ASP A 142 -42.95 3.35 4.42
N ARG A 143 -43.22 3.27 5.72
CA ARG A 143 -42.28 3.70 6.77
C ARG A 143 -41.19 2.68 7.09
N GLY A 144 -41.24 1.49 6.51
CA GLY A 144 -40.20 0.47 6.67
C GLY A 144 -39.03 0.66 5.71
N SER A 145 -39.29 1.03 4.46
CA SER A 145 -38.24 1.29 3.46
C SER A 145 -37.90 2.76 3.27
N CYS A 146 -38.85 3.67 3.55
CA CYS A 146 -38.72 5.10 3.28
C CYS A 146 -38.37 5.44 1.81
N VAL A 147 -38.61 4.49 0.90
CA VAL A 147 -38.51 4.67 -0.55
C VAL A 147 -39.88 5.01 -1.08
N ALA A 148 -40.01 6.14 -1.77
CA ALA A 148 -41.29 6.52 -2.33
C ALA A 148 -41.68 5.67 -3.54
N VAL A 149 -42.96 5.36 -3.65
CA VAL A 149 -43.53 4.56 -4.74
C VAL A 149 -44.64 5.31 -5.48
N ALA A 150 -45.04 4.78 -6.63
CA ALA A 150 -46.13 5.37 -7.42
C ALA A 150 -47.45 5.40 -6.62
N GLY A 151 -47.93 6.60 -6.30
CA GLY A 151 -49.13 6.82 -5.51
C GLY A 151 -48.87 7.64 -4.23
N ASP A 152 -47.60 7.75 -3.82
CA ASP A 152 -47.18 8.61 -2.72
C ASP A 152 -47.35 10.10 -3.08
N SER A 153 -47.53 10.92 -2.04
CA SER A 153 -47.81 12.34 -2.22
C SER A 153 -46.55 13.11 -2.61
N ASP A 154 -46.46 13.54 -3.87
CA ASP A 154 -45.38 14.39 -4.41
C ASP A 154 -45.94 15.73 -4.95
N PRO A 155 -46.23 16.70 -4.07
CA PRO A 155 -46.83 17.98 -4.49
C PRO A 155 -45.88 18.84 -5.34
N THR A 156 -44.58 18.63 -5.23
CA THR A 156 -43.52 19.37 -5.96
C THR A 156 -43.09 18.67 -7.24
N ASN A 157 -43.48 17.41 -7.45
CA ASN A 157 -43.11 16.59 -8.60
C ASN A 157 -41.58 16.47 -8.76
N THR A 158 -40.90 16.35 -7.62
CA THR A 158 -39.43 16.30 -7.52
C THR A 158 -38.88 14.91 -7.24
N GLU A 159 -39.74 13.93 -6.91
CA GLU A 159 -39.32 12.56 -6.61
C GLU A 159 -38.52 11.92 -7.76
N ARG A 160 -38.83 12.29 -9.01
CA ARG A 160 -38.10 11.82 -10.20
C ARG A 160 -36.61 12.14 -10.22
N TYR A 161 -36.15 13.04 -9.35
CA TYR A 161 -34.74 13.40 -9.23
C TYR A 161 -34.03 12.68 -8.09
N VAL A 162 -34.78 12.14 -7.13
CA VAL A 162 -34.26 11.42 -5.96
C VAL A 162 -33.61 10.12 -6.41
N THR A 163 -32.51 9.74 -5.74
CA THR A 163 -31.78 8.50 -6.03
C THR A 163 -31.61 7.68 -4.76
N TYR A 164 -31.96 6.40 -4.84
CA TYR A 164 -31.85 5.45 -3.72
C TYR A 164 -30.61 4.59 -3.95
N ASN A 165 -29.54 4.89 -3.19
CA ASN A 165 -28.19 4.34 -3.36
C ASN A 165 -27.71 3.51 -2.17
N GLU A 166 -28.62 3.11 -1.28
CA GLU A 166 -28.32 2.23 -0.16
C GLU A 166 -27.56 0.97 -0.61
N GLY A 167 -26.39 0.74 -0.01
CA GLY A 167 -25.51 -0.38 -0.34
C GLY A 167 -24.81 -0.31 -1.71
N LEU A 168 -25.05 0.73 -2.52
CA LEU A 168 -24.40 0.93 -3.81
C LEU A 168 -23.09 1.72 -3.64
N SER A 169 -22.07 1.35 -4.41
CA SER A 169 -20.77 2.01 -4.44
C SER A 169 -20.21 2.14 -5.85
N GLY A 170 -19.15 2.94 -6.00
CA GLY A 170 -18.43 3.10 -7.27
C GLY A 170 -19.33 3.58 -8.41
N SER A 171 -19.24 2.90 -9.55
CA SER A 171 -20.04 3.19 -10.75
C SER A 171 -21.48 2.64 -10.67
N ALA A 172 -21.81 1.86 -9.65
CA ALA A 172 -23.16 1.34 -9.45
C ALA A 172 -24.13 2.42 -8.91
N VAL A 173 -23.59 3.49 -8.32
CA VAL A 173 -24.37 4.60 -7.78
C VAL A 173 -25.19 5.29 -8.86
N HIS A 174 -26.49 5.42 -8.60
CA HIS A 174 -27.42 6.12 -9.45
C HIS A 174 -27.23 7.62 -9.30
N GLN A 175 -26.83 8.25 -10.40
CA GLN A 175 -26.65 9.70 -10.49
C GLN A 175 -27.98 10.41 -10.76
N THR A 176 -28.19 11.57 -10.16
CA THR A 176 -29.42 12.34 -10.41
C THR A 176 -29.38 13.07 -11.75
N THR A 177 -30.54 13.24 -12.37
CA THR A 177 -30.67 14.01 -13.63
C THR A 177 -30.67 15.52 -13.42
N LEU A 178 -30.59 16.01 -12.17
CA LEU A 178 -30.33 17.43 -11.88
C LEU A 178 -28.91 17.84 -12.28
N GLY A 179 -27.96 16.90 -12.19
CA GLY A 179 -26.59 17.05 -12.67
C GLY A 179 -26.37 16.38 -14.03
N TRP A 180 -25.21 16.62 -14.62
CA TRP A 180 -24.76 15.84 -15.77
C TRP A 180 -24.57 14.37 -15.36
N VAL A 181 -25.20 13.44 -16.07
CA VAL A 181 -25.08 11.99 -15.82
C VAL A 181 -24.01 11.43 -16.75
N SER A 182 -22.95 10.88 -16.17
CA SER A 182 -21.86 10.21 -16.86
C SER A 182 -21.11 9.29 -15.89
N PRO A 183 -20.69 8.09 -16.33
CA PRO A 183 -19.80 7.23 -15.55
C PRO A 183 -18.51 7.91 -15.07
N THR A 184 -18.11 9.00 -15.73
CA THR A 184 -16.92 9.79 -15.39
C THR A 184 -17.22 11.03 -14.54
N ASN A 185 -18.50 11.33 -14.23
CA ASN A 185 -18.86 12.49 -13.42
C ASN A 185 -18.94 12.13 -11.93
N TYR A 186 -17.79 12.04 -11.28
CA TYR A 186 -17.70 11.67 -9.86
C TYR A 186 -18.34 12.68 -8.90
N ARG A 187 -18.61 13.93 -9.34
CA ARG A 187 -19.28 14.94 -8.51
C ARG A 187 -20.79 14.70 -8.40
N ASN A 188 -21.42 14.05 -9.37
CA ASN A 188 -22.84 13.73 -9.30
C ASN A 188 -23.01 12.34 -8.66
N ARG A 189 -23.40 12.31 -7.39
CA ARG A 189 -23.50 11.08 -6.59
C ARG A 189 -24.92 10.70 -6.19
N GLY A 190 -25.90 11.53 -6.54
CA GLY A 190 -27.28 11.28 -6.20
C GLY A 190 -28.02 12.54 -5.78
N CYS A 191 -29.24 12.35 -5.31
CA CYS A 191 -30.09 13.40 -4.80
C CYS A 191 -30.90 12.92 -3.59
N LEU A 192 -30.76 13.63 -2.46
CA LEU A 192 -31.50 13.37 -1.23
C LEU A 192 -32.95 13.87 -1.30
N SER A 193 -33.87 13.08 -0.72
CA SER A 193 -35.27 13.44 -0.53
C SER A 193 -35.49 14.00 0.88
N GLN A 194 -36.00 15.23 1.01
CA GLN A 194 -36.33 15.85 2.31
C GLN A 194 -37.42 15.06 3.06
N TRP A 195 -38.46 14.60 2.35
CA TRP A 195 -39.50 13.78 2.95
C TRP A 195 -39.02 12.35 3.27
N GLY A 196 -38.13 11.80 2.43
CA GLY A 196 -37.56 10.48 2.67
C GLY A 196 -36.54 10.47 3.81
N SER A 197 -35.69 11.51 3.94
CA SER A 197 -34.77 11.65 5.07
C SER A 197 -35.49 11.80 6.39
N ARG A 198 -36.62 12.54 6.41
CA ARG A 198 -37.49 12.61 7.58
C ARG A 198 -38.07 11.25 7.96
N CYS A 199 -38.50 10.45 6.97
CA CYS A 199 -39.00 9.10 7.23
C CYS A 199 -37.92 8.21 7.88
N LEU A 200 -36.67 8.31 7.40
CA LEU A 200 -35.54 7.54 7.94
C LEU A 200 -35.18 7.97 9.37
N ASP A 201 -35.20 9.27 9.65
CA ASP A 201 -34.99 9.84 10.98
C ASP A 201 -36.09 9.38 11.96
N GLU A 202 -37.37 9.47 11.55
CA GLU A 202 -38.51 8.95 12.34
C GLU A 202 -38.40 7.42 12.59
N ALA A 203 -37.66 6.69 11.74
CA ALA A 203 -37.35 5.27 11.91
C ALA A 203 -36.10 5.00 12.77
N GLY A 204 -35.41 6.04 13.25
CA GLY A 204 -34.22 5.96 14.11
C GLY A 204 -32.89 5.89 13.36
N THR A 205 -32.85 6.28 12.08
CA THR A 205 -31.63 6.25 11.26
C THR A 205 -30.79 7.51 11.51
N GLY A 206 -29.51 7.34 11.83
CA GLY A 206 -28.59 8.46 12.02
C GLY A 206 -28.27 9.22 10.72
N TYR A 207 -27.88 10.48 10.83
CA TYR A 207 -27.67 11.37 9.68
C TYR A 207 -26.63 10.86 8.67
N ALA A 208 -25.55 10.22 9.14
CA ALA A 208 -24.51 9.65 8.29
C ALA A 208 -25.04 8.52 7.40
N ASP A 209 -25.95 7.70 7.93
CA ASP A 209 -26.57 6.60 7.18
C ASP A 209 -27.66 7.10 6.24
N ILE A 210 -28.40 8.15 6.62
CA ILE A 210 -29.28 8.89 5.71
C ILE A 210 -28.47 9.41 4.50
N LEU A 211 -27.27 9.96 4.71
CA LEU A 211 -26.42 10.45 3.63
C LEU A 211 -25.96 9.29 2.71
N ARG A 212 -25.51 8.17 3.28
CA ARG A 212 -25.12 6.97 2.50
C ARG A 212 -26.28 6.38 1.71
N PHE A 213 -27.49 6.42 2.27
CA PHE A 213 -28.71 5.94 1.62
C PHE A 213 -28.99 6.69 0.30
N TYR A 214 -28.70 7.99 0.21
CA TYR A 214 -28.93 8.78 -1.01
C TYR A 214 -27.70 8.95 -1.92
N TYR A 215 -26.48 8.96 -1.37
CA TYR A 215 -25.26 9.29 -2.10
C TYR A 215 -24.27 8.12 -2.30
N GLY A 216 -24.61 6.93 -1.77
CA GLY A 216 -23.83 5.70 -1.87
C GLY A 216 -23.05 5.37 -0.60
N ALA A 217 -22.75 4.08 -0.40
CA ALA A 217 -22.10 3.55 0.80
C ALA A 217 -20.62 3.98 0.95
N ASP A 218 -19.97 4.30 -0.18
CA ASP A 218 -18.58 4.76 -0.30
C ASP A 218 -18.42 6.29 -0.25
N ILE A 219 -19.47 7.03 0.15
CA ILE A 219 -19.32 8.47 0.44
C ILE A 219 -18.58 8.64 1.77
N VAL A 220 -17.58 9.51 1.79
CA VAL A 220 -16.79 9.84 2.98
C VAL A 220 -17.30 11.16 3.55
N LEU A 221 -17.52 11.22 4.86
CA LEU A 221 -17.75 12.46 5.59
C LEU A 221 -16.40 12.99 6.06
N GLU A 222 -15.98 14.12 5.53
CA GLU A 222 -14.72 14.78 5.90
C GLU A 222 -15.03 16.09 6.63
N THR A 223 -14.32 16.38 7.72
CA THR A 223 -14.46 17.65 8.46
C THR A 223 -13.41 18.65 8.00
N ALA A 224 -13.85 19.77 7.42
CA ALA A 224 -12.97 20.85 7.04
C ALA A 224 -12.35 21.55 8.26
N VAL A 225 -11.09 21.98 8.16
CA VAL A 225 -10.38 22.71 9.23
C VAL A 225 -10.34 24.21 8.91
N GLY A 226 -10.47 25.06 9.91
CA GLY A 226 -10.34 26.50 9.72
C GLY A 226 -10.96 27.29 10.87
N ALA A 227 -10.66 28.59 10.94
CA ALA A 227 -11.03 29.46 12.06
C ALA A 227 -12.55 29.65 12.29
N CYS A 228 -13.40 29.11 11.42
CA CYS A 228 -14.86 29.14 11.50
C CYS A 228 -15.48 27.76 11.75
N ILE A 229 -14.68 26.69 11.71
CA ILE A 229 -15.13 25.33 12.07
C ILE A 229 -14.46 25.03 13.41
N GLY A 230 -15.25 25.17 14.45
CA GLY A 230 -14.78 25.28 15.83
C GLY A 230 -14.57 26.74 16.19
N CYS A 231 -15.38 27.25 17.11
CA CYS A 231 -14.82 28.27 17.99
C CYS A 231 -13.68 27.64 18.78
N THR A 232 -12.78 28.48 19.27
CA THR A 232 -11.79 28.02 20.24
C THR A 232 -12.50 28.03 21.59
N PRO A 233 -12.70 26.89 22.28
CA PRO A 233 -13.46 26.87 23.52
C PRO A 233 -12.84 27.86 24.51
N ALA A 234 -13.62 28.85 24.92
CA ALA A 234 -13.22 29.85 25.91
C ALA A 234 -14.32 29.91 26.98
N ALA A 235 -13.93 29.95 28.25
CA ALA A 235 -14.89 29.96 29.36
C ALA A 235 -15.94 31.07 29.19
N GLU A 236 -17.21 30.70 29.36
CA GLU A 236 -18.37 31.57 29.24
C GLU A 236 -18.19 32.91 29.98
N THR A 237 -18.37 34.00 29.26
CA THR A 237 -18.49 35.34 29.86
C THR A 237 -19.89 35.86 29.64
N CYS A 238 -20.54 36.37 30.71
CA CYS A 238 -21.92 36.90 30.67
C CYS A 238 -22.10 38.06 29.68
N ASN A 239 -22.17 37.73 28.40
CA ASN A 239 -22.07 38.65 27.28
C ASN A 239 -23.16 38.37 26.23
N GLY A 240 -23.90 37.25 26.36
CA GLY A 240 -24.97 36.85 25.46
C GLY A 240 -24.49 36.11 24.21
N ALA A 241 -23.31 35.47 24.27
CA ALA A 241 -22.73 34.61 23.24
C ALA A 241 -22.40 33.23 23.84
N ASP A 242 -22.30 32.23 22.96
CA ASP A 242 -21.86 30.85 23.22
C ASP A 242 -20.33 30.85 23.00
N ASP A 243 -19.57 31.23 24.04
CA ASP A 243 -18.12 31.46 24.01
C ASP A 243 -17.32 30.13 23.99
N ASP A 244 -17.89 29.02 24.45
CA ASP A 244 -17.26 27.69 24.46
C ASP A 244 -17.80 26.68 23.41
N CYS A 245 -18.88 27.02 22.71
CA CYS A 245 -19.50 26.24 21.63
C CYS A 245 -20.02 24.88 22.03
N ASP A 246 -20.45 24.72 23.27
CA ASP A 246 -21.21 23.55 23.70
C ASP A 246 -22.66 23.57 23.17
N GLY A 247 -23.10 24.70 22.63
CA GLY A 247 -24.37 24.85 21.98
C GLY A 247 -25.44 25.58 22.80
N ALA A 248 -25.13 26.02 24.02
CA ALA A 248 -26.05 26.79 24.84
C ALA A 248 -25.57 28.28 24.90
N THR A 249 -26.20 29.16 25.68
CA THR A 249 -25.71 30.56 25.81
C THR A 249 -25.68 30.97 27.28
N ASP A 250 -24.49 31.33 27.80
CA ASP A 250 -24.23 31.77 29.17
C ASP A 250 -24.60 30.73 30.29
N GLU A 251 -24.34 29.43 30.07
CA GLU A 251 -24.75 28.30 30.96
C GLU A 251 -23.77 28.03 32.08
N ASP A 252 -22.48 28.13 31.80
CA ASP A 252 -21.41 27.80 32.73
C ASP A 252 -21.09 28.96 33.70
N GLY A 253 -22.04 29.90 33.86
CA GLY A 253 -21.89 31.11 34.66
C GLY A 253 -23.03 31.39 35.64
N VAL A 254 -23.02 30.76 36.82
CA VAL A 254 -23.83 31.22 37.96
C VAL A 254 -23.14 32.39 38.66
N CYS A 255 -23.84 33.52 38.72
CA CYS A 255 -23.44 34.76 39.40
C CYS A 255 -23.35 34.62 40.95
N CYS A 256 -22.34 33.93 41.49
CA CYS A 256 -22.07 33.88 42.95
C CYS A 256 -20.59 34.05 43.33
N THR A 257 -20.30 34.23 44.62
CA THR A 257 -18.94 34.50 45.17
C THR A 257 -18.45 33.28 45.99
N PRO A 258 -17.40 32.56 45.59
CA PRO A 258 -16.97 31.25 46.17
C PRO A 258 -16.58 31.22 47.66
N ALA A 259 -16.91 30.13 48.37
CA ALA A 259 -16.42 29.75 49.72
C ALA A 259 -16.29 28.21 49.90
N THR A 260 -15.38 27.69 50.73
CA THR A 260 -15.06 26.24 50.84
C THR A 260 -16.22 25.31 51.27
N GLU A 261 -16.30 24.14 50.62
CA GLU A 261 -17.36 23.11 50.73
C GLU A 261 -17.62 22.47 52.11
N THR A 262 -18.89 22.19 52.39
CA THR A 262 -19.35 21.44 53.57
C THR A 262 -20.54 20.53 53.28
N CYS A 263 -20.49 19.26 53.71
CA CYS A 263 -21.51 18.22 53.48
C CYS A 263 -22.92 18.60 54.01
N ASN A 264 -23.63 19.38 53.20
CA ASN A 264 -24.89 20.02 53.57
C ASN A 264 -25.90 20.02 52.40
N GLY A 265 -25.49 19.55 51.22
CA GLY A 265 -26.34 19.45 50.04
C GLY A 265 -26.50 20.78 49.29
N ALA A 266 -25.51 21.68 49.38
CA ALA A 266 -25.43 22.91 48.60
C ALA A 266 -24.01 23.10 48.04
N ASP A 267 -23.94 23.71 46.85
CA ASP A 267 -22.72 24.15 46.16
C ASP A 267 -22.26 25.49 46.79
N ASP A 268 -21.31 25.42 47.73
CA ASP A 268 -20.81 26.54 48.54
C ASP A 268 -19.66 27.29 47.82
N ASP A 269 -18.87 26.63 46.97
CA ASP A 269 -17.75 27.22 46.23
C ASP A 269 -18.03 27.57 44.76
N CYS A 270 -19.26 27.34 44.32
CA CYS A 270 -19.77 27.72 43.01
C CYS A 270 -19.06 27.02 41.85
N ASP A 271 -18.58 25.79 42.04
CA ASP A 271 -18.01 24.95 40.97
C ASP A 271 -19.05 24.11 40.22
N GLY A 272 -20.33 24.20 40.64
CA GLY A 272 -21.47 23.60 39.96
C GLY A 272 -21.79 22.18 40.43
N ALA A 273 -21.02 21.62 41.36
CA ALA A 273 -21.27 20.31 41.90
C ALA A 273 -21.70 20.44 43.39
N THR A 274 -22.18 19.36 44.02
CA THR A 274 -22.70 19.42 45.40
C THR A 274 -22.02 18.37 46.27
N ASP A 275 -21.26 18.85 47.27
CA ASP A 275 -20.56 18.05 48.28
C ASP A 275 -19.40 17.17 47.72
N GLU A 276 -18.59 17.68 46.78
CA GLU A 276 -17.41 17.03 46.14
C GLU A 276 -16.09 17.16 46.94
N ASP A 277 -14.93 17.04 46.29
CA ASP A 277 -13.59 17.02 46.88
C ASP A 277 -13.36 15.92 47.94
N GLY A 278 -13.94 14.75 47.71
CA GLY A 278 -13.71 13.55 48.53
C GLY A 278 -14.37 13.60 49.91
N VAL A 279 -15.35 14.49 50.11
CA VAL A 279 -16.06 14.60 51.39
C VAL A 279 -17.07 13.43 51.59
N CYS A 280 -17.46 12.69 50.54
CA CYS A 280 -18.53 11.68 50.59
C CYS A 280 -18.33 10.29 49.91
N CYS A 281 -17.13 9.81 49.57
CA CYS A 281 -16.94 8.44 49.05
C CYS A 281 -16.04 7.54 49.94
N THR A 282 -16.10 6.21 49.75
CA THR A 282 -15.21 5.23 50.42
C THR A 282 -14.44 4.43 49.35
N PRO A 283 -13.10 4.62 49.23
CA PRO A 283 -12.28 4.02 48.15
C PRO A 283 -12.31 2.49 48.08
N ALA A 284 -12.46 1.94 46.87
CA ALA A 284 -12.34 0.52 46.51
C ALA A 284 -11.21 0.29 45.46
N THR A 285 -11.31 -0.70 44.57
CA THR A 285 -10.29 -1.02 43.55
C THR A 285 -10.99 -1.14 42.20
N GLU A 286 -10.39 -0.54 41.17
CA GLU A 286 -10.98 -0.38 39.82
C GLU A 286 -11.45 -1.66 39.12
N THR A 287 -12.59 -1.54 38.43
CA THR A 287 -13.21 -2.58 37.58
C THR A 287 -13.82 -1.94 36.33
N CYS A 288 -13.44 -2.32 35.08
CA CYS A 288 -14.00 -1.74 33.83
C CYS A 288 -15.54 -1.83 33.77
N ASN A 289 -16.20 -0.83 34.33
CA ASN A 289 -17.64 -0.77 34.55
C ASN A 289 -18.20 0.65 34.37
N GLY A 290 -17.35 1.62 34.06
CA GLY A 290 -17.71 3.01 33.84
C GLY A 290 -17.96 3.80 35.13
N VAL A 291 -17.34 3.40 36.24
CA VAL A 291 -17.43 4.06 37.55
C VAL A 291 -16.03 4.14 38.17
N ASP A 292 -15.67 5.32 38.68
CA ASP A 292 -14.50 5.58 39.53
C ASP A 292 -14.68 4.86 40.90
N ASP A 293 -14.15 3.65 41.01
CA ASP A 293 -14.33 2.77 42.18
C ASP A 293 -13.39 3.16 43.35
N ASP A 294 -12.24 3.78 43.08
CA ASP A 294 -11.20 4.14 44.04
C ASP A 294 -11.13 5.63 44.41
N CYS A 295 -11.99 6.43 43.77
CA CYS A 295 -12.21 7.86 44.00
C CYS A 295 -10.96 8.71 43.78
N ASP A 296 -10.09 8.35 42.84
CA ASP A 296 -8.96 9.18 42.48
C ASP A 296 -9.29 10.24 41.40
N GLY A 297 -10.52 10.19 40.87
CA GLY A 297 -11.06 11.17 39.94
C GLY A 297 -10.85 10.83 38.47
N GLU A 298 -10.26 9.68 38.17
CA GLU A 298 -10.25 9.10 36.82
C GLU A 298 -11.33 7.99 36.72
N THR A 299 -11.69 7.52 35.52
CA THR A 299 -12.64 6.40 35.36
C THR A 299 -11.97 5.26 34.61
N ASP A 300 -11.96 4.07 35.22
CA ASP A 300 -11.41 2.81 34.68
C ASP A 300 -9.91 2.89 34.28
N GLU A 301 -9.15 3.78 34.91
CA GLU A 301 -7.71 3.99 34.70
C GLU A 301 -6.86 2.83 35.23
N GLY A 302 -5.67 2.68 34.61
CA GLY A 302 -4.78 1.57 34.94
C GLY A 302 -5.24 0.20 34.41
N LEU A 303 -6.34 0.13 33.65
CA LEU A 303 -6.81 -1.04 32.91
C LEU A 303 -6.88 -0.74 31.40
N GLY A 304 -6.36 -1.64 30.55
CA GLY A 304 -6.42 -1.50 29.09
C GLY A 304 -7.79 -1.93 28.55
N CYS A 305 -8.67 -0.97 28.27
CA CYS A 305 -10.01 -1.22 27.71
C CYS A 305 -10.13 -0.51 26.33
N CYS A 306 -10.33 -1.29 25.25
CA CYS A 306 -10.26 -0.89 23.82
C CYS A 306 -11.65 -0.76 23.13
N ALA A 307 -11.65 -0.26 21.88
CA ALA A 307 -12.80 -0.07 20.99
C ALA A 307 -13.03 -1.30 20.07
N THR A 308 -14.01 -1.28 19.16
CA THR A 308 -14.31 -2.37 18.20
C THR A 308 -13.68 -2.11 16.82
N ALA A 309 -12.36 -1.94 16.73
CA ALA A 309 -11.65 -1.70 15.46
C ALA A 309 -10.93 -2.98 14.98
N PRO A 310 -10.75 -3.24 13.67
CA PRO A 310 -9.95 -4.38 13.22
C PRO A 310 -8.48 -4.24 13.66
N GLU A 311 -7.86 -5.36 14.03
CA GLU A 311 -6.46 -5.42 14.48
C GLU A 311 -5.47 -4.75 13.53
N THR A 312 -4.50 -4.04 14.12
CA THR A 312 -3.31 -3.51 13.44
C THR A 312 -2.09 -3.96 14.20
N CYS A 313 -1.01 -4.38 13.52
CA CYS A 313 0.23 -4.80 14.18
C CYS A 313 0.91 -3.65 14.97
N ASN A 314 0.46 -3.43 16.20
CA ASN A 314 0.88 -2.33 17.06
C ASN A 314 1.10 -2.79 18.51
N GLY A 315 0.86 -4.06 18.84
CA GLY A 315 1.03 -4.63 20.18
C GLY A 315 -0.13 -4.34 21.12
N VAL A 316 -1.28 -3.95 20.59
CA VAL A 316 -2.52 -3.61 21.30
C VAL A 316 -3.63 -4.53 20.77
N ASP A 317 -4.44 -5.06 21.69
CA ASP A 317 -5.72 -5.73 21.39
C ASP A 317 -6.71 -4.64 20.96
N ASP A 318 -6.72 -4.28 19.67
CA ASP A 318 -7.47 -3.17 19.09
C ASP A 318 -8.98 -3.46 19.04
N ASP A 319 -9.38 -4.74 19.06
CA ASP A 319 -10.75 -5.22 18.89
C ASP A 319 -11.40 -5.81 20.17
N CYS A 320 -10.64 -5.92 21.26
CA CYS A 320 -11.04 -6.43 22.58
C CYS A 320 -11.48 -7.91 22.61
N ASP A 321 -11.12 -8.74 21.64
CA ASP A 321 -11.46 -10.17 21.68
C ASP A 321 -10.61 -10.99 22.68
N GLY A 322 -9.54 -10.37 23.21
CA GLY A 322 -8.62 -10.94 24.18
C GLY A 322 -7.39 -11.61 23.55
N ALA A 323 -7.24 -11.56 22.22
CA ALA A 323 -5.99 -11.74 21.52
C ALA A 323 -5.36 -10.36 21.21
N THR A 324 -4.11 -10.34 20.78
CA THR A 324 -3.40 -9.09 20.46
C THR A 324 -2.73 -9.31 19.12
N ASP A 325 -2.98 -8.42 18.15
CA ASP A 325 -2.48 -8.50 16.79
C ASP A 325 -2.79 -9.86 16.10
N GLU A 326 -3.99 -10.43 16.27
CA GLU A 326 -4.42 -11.68 15.64
C GLU A 326 -4.78 -11.55 14.15
N ASP A 327 -5.32 -12.61 13.53
CA ASP A 327 -5.64 -12.66 12.09
C ASP A 327 -4.47 -12.38 11.13
N GLU A 328 -3.25 -12.71 11.57
CA GLU A 328 -2.02 -12.57 10.80
C GLU A 328 -1.71 -11.11 10.38
N VAL A 329 -2.17 -10.09 11.12
CA VAL A 329 -1.95 -8.68 10.74
C VAL A 329 -0.48 -8.28 10.79
N CYS A 330 0.27 -8.78 11.78
CA CYS A 330 1.71 -8.57 11.87
C CYS A 330 2.47 -9.27 10.74
N GLU A 331 2.12 -10.53 10.47
CA GLU A 331 2.75 -11.31 9.42
C GLU A 331 2.39 -10.77 8.03
N THR A 332 1.15 -10.36 7.80
CA THR A 332 0.68 -9.83 6.53
C THR A 332 1.33 -8.48 6.23
N GLY A 333 1.38 -7.59 7.22
CA GLY A 333 2.16 -6.36 7.16
C GLY A 333 3.61 -6.69 6.86
N ASP A 334 4.29 -7.45 7.71
CA ASP A 334 5.72 -7.75 7.56
C ASP A 334 6.06 -8.40 6.21
N VAL A 335 5.26 -9.31 5.68
CA VAL A 335 5.57 -9.92 4.37
C VAL A 335 5.26 -8.97 3.21
N ALA A 336 4.18 -8.18 3.27
CA ALA A 336 3.97 -7.11 2.30
C ALA A 336 5.18 -6.16 2.28
N PHE A 337 5.72 -5.86 3.48
CA PHE A 337 6.90 -5.04 3.67
C PHE A 337 8.21 -5.73 3.23
N GLN A 338 8.28 -7.07 3.25
CA GLN A 338 9.45 -7.86 2.82
C GLN A 338 9.37 -8.34 1.36
N ALA A 339 8.30 -8.02 0.61
CA ALA A 339 8.06 -8.50 -0.74
C ALA A 339 9.25 -8.31 -1.71
N GLY A 340 9.99 -7.22 -1.55
CA GLY A 340 11.19 -6.91 -2.32
C GLY A 340 12.51 -7.47 -1.78
N LEU A 341 12.50 -8.03 -0.57
CA LEU A 341 13.62 -8.71 0.10
C LEU A 341 13.64 -10.21 -0.19
N LEU A 342 12.49 -10.74 -0.57
CA LEU A 342 12.25 -12.15 -0.86
C LEU A 342 12.29 -12.44 -2.38
N ASP A 343 12.83 -11.50 -3.15
CA ASP A 343 13.03 -11.58 -4.60
C ASP A 343 14.51 -11.89 -4.89
N ASP A 344 14.89 -13.17 -4.73
CA ASP A 344 16.26 -13.65 -4.95
C ASP A 344 16.61 -13.75 -6.46
N GLY A 345 15.66 -13.47 -7.36
CA GLY A 345 15.80 -13.63 -8.81
C GLY A 345 16.09 -12.35 -9.59
N GLY A 346 15.94 -11.16 -9.01
CA GLY A 346 16.14 -9.90 -9.75
C GLY A 346 17.61 -9.52 -9.94
N SER A 347 17.90 -8.74 -10.98
CA SER A 347 19.09 -7.88 -11.02
C SER A 347 18.62 -6.42 -11.01
N THR A 348 19.53 -5.47 -10.80
CA THR A 348 19.27 -4.04 -10.94
C THR A 348 20.29 -3.36 -11.86
N ASP A 349 20.84 -4.08 -12.83
CA ASP A 349 21.77 -3.54 -13.83
C ASP A 349 20.99 -2.83 -14.95
N VAL A 350 20.53 -1.61 -14.66
CA VAL A 350 19.67 -0.88 -15.59
C VAL A 350 20.45 -0.34 -16.79
N ASN A 351 21.79 -0.32 -16.75
CA ASN A 351 22.63 0.18 -17.84
C ASN A 351 23.31 -0.93 -18.67
N GLY A 352 23.30 -2.18 -18.19
CA GLY A 352 23.87 -3.35 -18.84
C GLY A 352 25.40 -3.42 -18.77
N ASP A 353 26.02 -2.84 -17.74
CA ASP A 353 27.47 -2.82 -17.56
C ASP A 353 28.01 -3.95 -16.67
N GLY A 354 27.11 -4.79 -16.16
CA GLY A 354 27.39 -5.91 -15.28
C GLY A 354 27.51 -5.54 -13.80
N ARG A 355 27.07 -4.35 -13.40
CA ARG A 355 27.04 -3.89 -12.00
C ARG A 355 25.61 -3.70 -11.54
N ALA A 356 25.34 -4.04 -10.29
CA ALA A 356 24.06 -3.75 -9.66
C ALA A 356 23.92 -2.24 -9.37
N ASP A 357 22.94 -1.58 -9.97
CA ASP A 357 22.64 -0.18 -9.69
C ASP A 357 21.76 -0.04 -8.44
N ALA A 358 21.85 1.11 -7.78
CA ALA A 358 21.01 1.42 -6.62
C ALA A 358 19.71 2.09 -7.10
N CYS A 359 18.61 1.33 -7.13
CA CYS A 359 17.31 1.84 -7.57
C CYS A 359 16.31 1.89 -6.42
N ALA A 360 15.49 2.93 -6.39
CA ALA A 360 14.41 3.05 -5.42
C ALA A 360 13.33 4.02 -5.91
N ARG A 361 12.19 4.03 -5.23
CA ARG A 361 11.13 5.00 -5.44
C ARG A 361 11.30 6.17 -4.48
N SER A 362 11.34 7.38 -5.04
CA SER A 362 11.29 8.65 -4.31
C SER A 362 9.91 9.28 -4.40
N ALA A 363 9.70 10.40 -3.71
CA ALA A 363 8.47 11.19 -3.83
C ALA A 363 8.11 11.57 -5.27
N GLU A 364 9.14 11.76 -6.10
CA GLU A 364 9.04 12.24 -7.48
C GLU A 364 9.03 11.10 -8.53
N GLY A 365 9.07 9.85 -8.08
CA GLY A 365 9.12 8.67 -8.93
C GLY A 365 10.38 7.83 -8.72
N VAL A 366 10.59 6.88 -9.62
CA VAL A 366 11.73 5.96 -9.54
C VAL A 366 13.02 6.71 -9.86
N VAL A 367 14.06 6.43 -9.08
CA VAL A 367 15.43 6.94 -9.28
C VAL A 367 16.41 5.79 -9.19
N CYS A 368 17.33 5.72 -10.15
CA CYS A 368 18.41 4.76 -10.16
C CYS A 368 19.74 5.51 -10.15
N TYR A 369 20.65 5.13 -9.27
CA TYR A 369 22.02 5.62 -9.28
C TYR A 369 22.92 4.52 -9.82
N LEU A 370 23.62 4.82 -10.92
CA LEU A 370 24.45 3.86 -11.63
C LEU A 370 25.72 3.56 -10.82
N ALA A 371 26.01 2.28 -10.62
CA ALA A 371 27.22 1.85 -9.96
C ALA A 371 28.45 2.10 -10.85
N SER A 372 29.55 2.50 -10.22
CA SER A 372 30.81 2.73 -10.90
C SER A 372 31.98 2.50 -9.94
N PRO A 373 33.23 2.41 -10.43
CA PRO A 373 34.39 2.34 -9.55
C PRO A 373 34.56 3.54 -8.60
N ALA A 374 33.86 4.66 -8.83
CA ALA A 374 33.86 5.82 -7.95
C ALA A 374 32.65 5.85 -6.99
N GLY A 375 31.80 4.81 -7.00
CA GLY A 375 30.52 4.78 -6.31
C GLY A 375 29.35 5.15 -7.22
N PHE A 376 28.35 5.84 -6.68
CA PHE A 376 27.02 6.02 -7.29
C PHE A 376 26.78 7.46 -7.79
N GLU A 377 27.66 7.98 -8.67
CA GLU A 377 27.65 9.41 -9.03
C GLU A 377 26.61 9.80 -10.09
N THR A 378 26.17 8.86 -10.93
CA THR A 378 25.28 9.14 -12.07
C THR A 378 23.85 8.74 -11.73
N MET A 379 22.94 9.71 -11.68
CA MET A 379 21.51 9.44 -11.48
C MET A 379 20.78 9.34 -12.82
N VAL A 380 19.96 8.30 -12.95
CA VAL A 380 19.02 8.05 -14.03
C VAL A 380 17.59 8.16 -13.49
N ALA A 381 16.79 9.02 -14.12
CA ALA A 381 15.40 9.20 -13.78
C ALA A 381 14.54 8.08 -14.38
N GLY A 382 13.70 7.47 -13.55
CA GLY A 382 12.75 6.43 -13.90
C GLY A 382 11.34 6.95 -14.17
N PRO A 383 10.36 6.04 -14.26
CA PRO A 383 8.95 6.40 -14.43
C PRO A 383 8.44 7.30 -13.29
N PRO A 384 7.49 8.20 -13.58
CA PRO A 384 6.95 9.18 -12.63
C PRO A 384 5.92 8.54 -11.69
N LEU A 385 6.36 7.55 -10.89
CA LEU A 385 5.58 6.84 -9.87
C LEU A 385 5.55 7.66 -8.57
N ARG A 386 4.92 8.84 -8.63
CA ARG A 386 5.00 9.87 -7.57
C ARG A 386 4.08 9.60 -6.39
N ASP A 387 4.47 10.09 -5.21
CA ASP A 387 3.61 10.11 -4.02
C ASP A 387 2.28 10.80 -4.33
N GLY A 388 2.33 11.98 -4.95
CA GLY A 388 1.14 12.76 -5.32
C GLY A 388 0.25 12.15 -6.41
N ASP A 389 0.72 11.07 -7.06
CA ASP A 389 -0.04 10.28 -8.04
C ASP A 389 -0.55 8.96 -7.41
N GLY A 390 -0.48 8.82 -6.08
CA GLY A 390 -0.98 7.64 -5.33
C GLY A 390 0.04 6.53 -5.11
N TRP A 391 1.28 6.67 -5.61
CA TRP A 391 2.34 5.65 -5.46
C TRP A 391 3.08 5.70 -4.12
N GLY A 392 2.70 6.66 -3.26
CA GLY A 392 3.27 6.85 -1.94
C GLY A 392 2.80 5.86 -0.89
N LEU A 393 1.81 5.01 -1.22
CA LEU A 393 1.16 4.08 -0.30
C LEU A 393 1.15 2.67 -0.89
N ASP A 394 0.99 1.67 -0.02
CA ASP A 394 0.55 0.35 -0.44
C ASP A 394 -0.90 0.42 -0.95
N PRO A 395 -1.27 -0.43 -1.93
CA PRO A 395 -0.53 -1.58 -2.45
C PRO A 395 0.44 -1.26 -3.61
N TYR A 396 0.58 0.00 -4.06
CA TYR A 396 1.30 0.31 -5.30
C TYR A 396 2.80 0.50 -5.09
N GLY A 397 3.19 1.24 -4.05
CA GLY A 397 4.59 1.64 -3.81
C GLY A 397 5.56 0.46 -3.61
N SER A 398 5.10 -0.65 -3.05
CA SER A 398 5.89 -1.86 -2.77
C SER A 398 6.06 -2.81 -3.97
N THR A 399 5.39 -2.54 -5.09
CA THR A 399 5.36 -3.44 -6.26
C THR A 399 6.47 -3.20 -7.28
N LEU A 400 7.39 -2.27 -7.00
CA LEU A 400 8.55 -2.01 -7.84
C LEU A 400 9.42 -3.27 -8.00
N ARG A 401 9.61 -3.71 -9.23
CA ARG A 401 10.46 -4.85 -9.65
C ARG A 401 11.39 -4.44 -10.78
N PHE A 402 12.54 -5.10 -10.85
CA PHE A 402 13.52 -4.92 -11.91
C PHE A 402 13.81 -6.27 -12.57
N GLY A 403 14.02 -6.25 -13.88
CA GLY A 403 14.34 -7.45 -14.67
C GLY A 403 14.37 -7.18 -16.16
N ASP A 404 15.19 -7.93 -16.90
CA ASP A 404 15.35 -7.82 -18.36
C ASP A 404 14.18 -8.50 -19.09
N ILE A 405 13.08 -7.78 -19.31
CA ILE A 405 11.88 -8.37 -19.91
C ILE A 405 12.01 -8.48 -21.44
N ASP A 406 12.96 -7.76 -22.05
CA ASP A 406 13.10 -7.70 -23.51
C ASP A 406 14.29 -8.49 -24.08
N GLY A 407 15.20 -8.93 -23.22
CA GLY A 407 16.36 -9.75 -23.51
C GLY A 407 17.54 -8.95 -24.07
N ASP A 408 17.60 -7.64 -23.83
CA ASP A 408 18.68 -6.77 -24.31
C ASP A 408 19.86 -6.62 -23.34
N GLY A 409 19.79 -7.27 -22.18
CA GLY A 409 20.82 -7.32 -21.15
C GLY A 409 20.80 -6.13 -20.21
N ARG A 410 19.69 -5.38 -20.16
CA ARG A 410 19.47 -4.26 -19.24
C ARG A 410 18.19 -4.51 -18.47
N ASP A 411 18.21 -4.25 -17.18
CA ASP A 411 17.00 -4.44 -16.38
C ASP A 411 16.00 -3.32 -16.61
N ASP A 412 14.79 -3.73 -16.96
CA ASP A 412 13.62 -2.89 -17.06
C ASP A 412 12.99 -2.72 -15.69
N VAL A 413 12.09 -1.74 -15.56
CA VAL A 413 11.35 -1.53 -14.31
C VAL A 413 9.88 -1.87 -14.52
N CYS A 414 9.30 -2.68 -13.65
CA CYS A 414 7.87 -2.93 -13.62
C CYS A 414 7.26 -2.51 -12.29
N ALA A 415 6.04 -2.01 -12.33
CA ALA A 415 5.26 -1.68 -11.15
C ALA A 415 3.78 -1.90 -11.42
N ARG A 416 3.03 -2.26 -10.38
CA ARG A 416 1.60 -2.56 -10.47
C ARG A 416 0.79 -1.35 -10.05
N ALA A 417 -0.12 -0.92 -10.91
CA ALA A 417 -1.16 0.06 -10.61
C ALA A 417 -2.52 -0.64 -10.42
N ALA A 418 -3.57 0.14 -10.14
CA ALA A 418 -4.93 -0.36 -9.93
C ALA A 418 -5.47 -1.23 -11.10
N ASP A 419 -5.06 -0.91 -12.33
CA ASP A 419 -5.49 -1.54 -13.58
C ASP A 419 -4.53 -2.64 -14.09
N GLY A 420 -3.40 -2.86 -13.41
CA GLY A 420 -2.49 -3.96 -13.69
C GLY A 420 -1.00 -3.61 -13.66
N LEU A 421 -0.19 -4.55 -14.17
CA LEU A 421 1.25 -4.39 -14.25
C LEU A 421 1.64 -3.52 -15.47
N ALA A 422 2.49 -2.53 -15.26
CA ALA A 422 3.13 -1.77 -16.32
C ALA A 422 4.64 -1.90 -16.21
N CYS A 423 5.32 -2.00 -17.35
CA CYS A 423 6.77 -2.14 -17.41
C CYS A 423 7.38 -1.08 -18.32
N TRP A 424 8.42 -0.38 -17.87
CA TRP A 424 9.14 0.63 -18.63
C TRP A 424 10.51 0.08 -19.01
N ARG A 425 10.77 0.06 -20.32
CA ARG A 425 12.01 -0.50 -20.85
C ARG A 425 13.21 0.39 -20.58
N SER A 426 14.33 -0.18 -20.15
CA SER A 426 15.56 0.57 -19.96
C SER A 426 16.21 0.96 -21.29
N THR A 427 16.67 2.21 -21.35
CA THR A 427 17.52 2.69 -22.43
C THR A 427 18.99 2.75 -22.03
N GLY A 428 19.32 2.35 -20.80
CA GLY A 428 20.64 2.45 -20.16
C GLY A 428 21.03 3.85 -19.67
N THR A 429 20.22 4.86 -19.98
CA THR A 429 20.38 6.24 -19.50
C THR A 429 19.06 6.86 -19.05
N GLY A 430 18.01 6.04 -18.99
CA GLY A 430 16.62 6.42 -18.75
C GLY A 430 15.71 5.23 -19.02
N PHE A 431 14.41 5.48 -18.98
CA PHE A 431 13.38 4.49 -19.26
C PHE A 431 12.44 5.01 -20.36
N GLY A 432 12.08 4.14 -21.28
CA GLY A 432 11.43 4.49 -22.55
C GLY A 432 10.03 3.89 -22.68
N GLU A 433 9.87 3.06 -23.72
CA GLU A 433 8.60 2.42 -24.09
C GLU A 433 7.96 1.71 -22.90
N VAL A 434 6.65 1.92 -22.71
CA VAL A 434 5.85 1.24 -21.70
C VAL A 434 5.20 0.02 -22.32
N LEU A 435 5.49 -1.15 -21.78
CA LEU A 435 4.86 -2.42 -22.13
C LEU A 435 3.70 -2.70 -21.18
N GLY A 436 2.56 -3.08 -21.74
CA GLY A 436 1.41 -3.54 -20.97
C GLY A 436 1.67 -4.93 -20.38
N GLY A 437 1.45 -5.08 -19.08
CA GLY A 437 1.57 -6.32 -18.34
C GLY A 437 0.23 -7.07 -18.19
N PRO A 438 0.23 -8.17 -17.42
CA PRO A 438 -0.99 -8.82 -16.98
C PRO A 438 -1.90 -7.86 -16.20
N ALA A 439 -3.21 -8.09 -16.29
CA ALA A 439 -4.23 -7.17 -15.79
C ALA A 439 -4.18 -6.97 -14.27
N LEU A 440 -3.66 -7.92 -13.48
CA LEU A 440 -3.41 -7.86 -12.02
C LEU A 440 -4.17 -6.77 -11.24
N ALA A 441 -5.50 -6.66 -11.42
CA ALA A 441 -6.24 -5.45 -11.07
C ALA A 441 -6.83 -5.52 -9.66
N ASP A 442 -7.07 -4.36 -9.04
CA ASP A 442 -7.70 -4.29 -7.71
C ASP A 442 -9.09 -4.94 -7.73
N GLU A 443 -9.85 -4.74 -8.82
CA GLU A 443 -11.20 -5.30 -9.01
C GLU A 443 -11.27 -6.84 -8.90
N VAL A 444 -10.12 -7.52 -9.02
CA VAL A 444 -9.97 -8.97 -8.91
C VAL A 444 -9.03 -9.39 -7.79
N GLY A 445 -8.81 -8.53 -6.78
CA GLY A 445 -8.16 -8.86 -5.51
C GLY A 445 -6.62 -8.83 -5.53
N TRP A 446 -6.02 -8.11 -6.48
CA TRP A 446 -4.55 -7.94 -6.54
C TRP A 446 -4.02 -6.78 -5.69
N ASP A 447 -4.91 -6.01 -5.06
CA ASP A 447 -4.61 -5.02 -4.01
C ASP A 447 -4.34 -5.64 -2.63
N ALA A 448 -4.59 -6.94 -2.45
CA ALA A 448 -4.25 -7.66 -1.23
C ALA A 448 -2.74 -7.93 -1.11
N ALA A 449 -2.19 -7.83 0.10
CA ALA A 449 -0.78 -8.12 0.43
C ALA A 449 -0.29 -9.49 -0.08
N GLY A 450 -1.11 -10.53 0.13
CA GLY A 450 -0.86 -11.89 -0.36
C GLY A 450 -0.92 -12.05 -1.88
N SER A 451 -1.25 -10.97 -2.61
CA SER A 451 -1.23 -10.89 -4.07
C SER A 451 -0.08 -9.99 -4.55
N PHE A 452 -0.14 -8.68 -4.30
CA PHE A 452 0.86 -7.73 -4.82
C PHE A 452 2.28 -8.00 -4.29
N GLY A 453 2.41 -8.50 -3.06
CA GLY A 453 3.69 -8.83 -2.43
C GLY A 453 4.39 -10.02 -3.09
N THR A 454 3.66 -10.83 -3.86
CA THR A 454 4.17 -12.06 -4.50
C THR A 454 4.61 -11.85 -5.94
N ILE A 455 4.44 -10.66 -6.51
CA ILE A 455 4.87 -10.35 -7.88
C ILE A 455 6.39 -10.48 -7.98
N ARG A 456 6.89 -11.14 -9.02
CA ARG A 456 8.30 -11.36 -9.34
C ARG A 456 8.54 -11.17 -10.84
N LEU A 457 9.76 -10.76 -11.20
CA LEU A 457 10.28 -10.81 -12.56
C LEU A 457 11.39 -11.85 -12.59
N ILE A 458 11.17 -12.96 -13.31
CA ILE A 458 12.12 -14.06 -13.36
C ILE A 458 11.99 -14.86 -14.65
N ASP A 459 13.10 -15.29 -15.22
CA ASP A 459 13.11 -16.16 -16.39
C ASP A 459 12.65 -17.58 -16.00
N VAL A 460 11.34 -17.83 -16.07
CA VAL A 460 10.77 -19.13 -15.68
C VAL A 460 11.01 -20.19 -16.77
N ASN A 461 11.31 -19.77 -18.00
CA ASN A 461 11.35 -20.65 -19.16
C ASN A 461 12.74 -20.83 -19.79
N GLY A 462 13.76 -20.14 -19.28
CA GLY A 462 15.15 -20.23 -19.71
C GLY A 462 15.43 -19.59 -21.07
N ASP A 463 14.61 -18.63 -21.52
CA ASP A 463 14.80 -17.95 -22.81
C ASP A 463 15.64 -16.67 -22.74
N GLY A 464 16.10 -16.31 -21.54
CA GLY A 464 16.89 -15.13 -21.26
C GLY A 464 16.07 -13.85 -21.13
N ARG A 465 14.74 -13.95 -20.93
CA ARG A 465 13.87 -12.82 -20.64
C ARG A 465 13.10 -13.08 -19.36
N ASP A 466 12.83 -12.00 -18.64
CA ASP A 466 12.11 -12.06 -17.38
C ASP A 466 10.61 -12.12 -17.60
N ASP A 467 10.01 -13.16 -17.03
CA ASP A 467 8.58 -13.40 -17.04
C ASP A 467 7.95 -12.75 -15.81
N ALA A 468 6.72 -12.25 -15.96
CA ALA A 468 5.95 -11.78 -14.82
C ALA A 468 5.33 -13.00 -14.14
N CYS A 469 5.53 -13.16 -12.84
CA CYS A 469 4.92 -14.23 -12.07
C CYS A 469 4.33 -13.68 -10.77
N GLY A 470 3.25 -14.27 -10.28
CA GLY A 470 2.62 -13.85 -9.03
C GLY A 470 1.46 -14.74 -8.62
N ARG A 471 1.11 -14.66 -7.34
CA ARG A 471 -0.07 -15.28 -6.74
C ARG A 471 -1.21 -14.26 -6.69
N GLY A 472 -2.41 -14.69 -7.04
CA GLY A 472 -3.65 -13.99 -6.69
C GLY A 472 -4.62 -14.95 -5.99
N PRO A 473 -5.88 -14.54 -5.77
CA PRO A 473 -6.88 -15.36 -5.09
C PRO A 473 -7.11 -16.74 -5.75
N ASP A 474 -7.06 -16.79 -7.08
CA ASP A 474 -7.25 -18.00 -7.88
C ASP A 474 -5.99 -18.89 -7.98
N GLY A 475 -4.88 -18.49 -7.36
CA GLY A 475 -3.62 -19.23 -7.32
C GLY A 475 -2.46 -18.51 -8.00
N PHE A 476 -1.38 -19.24 -8.24
CA PHE A 476 -0.15 -18.71 -8.83
C PHE A 476 -0.22 -18.74 -10.36
N SER A 477 0.38 -17.76 -11.02
CA SER A 477 0.48 -17.71 -12.49
C SER A 477 1.79 -17.07 -12.93
N CYS A 478 2.33 -17.58 -14.03
CA CYS A 478 3.42 -16.95 -14.76
C CYS A 478 2.95 -16.57 -16.17
N TRP A 479 3.30 -15.37 -16.61
CA TRP A 479 3.05 -14.83 -17.93
C TRP A 479 4.39 -14.69 -18.65
N PRO A 480 4.72 -15.60 -19.60
CA PRO A 480 6.01 -15.53 -20.28
C PRO A 480 6.18 -14.24 -21.08
N SER A 481 7.34 -13.60 -21.01
CA SER A 481 7.65 -12.42 -21.79
C SER A 481 7.79 -12.74 -23.27
N THR A 482 7.29 -11.83 -24.10
CA THR A 482 7.45 -11.86 -25.56
C THR A 482 8.52 -10.89 -26.04
N GLY A 483 9.11 -10.11 -25.12
CA GLY A 483 9.98 -8.95 -25.35
C GLY A 483 9.27 -7.69 -25.84
N ARG A 484 7.93 -7.71 -25.94
CA ARG A 484 7.08 -6.55 -26.27
C ARG A 484 5.81 -6.49 -25.42
N GLY A 485 5.79 -7.22 -24.32
CA GLY A 485 4.62 -7.51 -23.50
C GLY A 485 4.62 -8.98 -23.10
N PHE A 486 3.51 -9.47 -22.56
CA PHE A 486 3.45 -10.80 -21.95
C PHE A 486 2.43 -11.72 -22.65
N GLY A 487 2.73 -13.02 -22.65
CA GLY A 487 1.91 -14.06 -23.25
C GLY A 487 0.73 -14.50 -22.37
N ALA A 488 0.11 -15.61 -22.76
CA ALA A 488 -0.97 -16.21 -21.96
C ALA A 488 -0.44 -16.75 -20.62
N PRO A 489 -1.23 -16.66 -19.52
CA PRO A 489 -0.82 -17.19 -18.23
C PRO A 489 -0.69 -18.71 -18.24
N SER A 490 0.25 -19.18 -17.44
CA SER A 490 0.43 -20.58 -17.06
C SER A 490 0.02 -20.74 -15.59
N PRO A 491 -1.26 -21.11 -15.31
CA PRO A 491 -1.80 -21.09 -13.96
C PRO A 491 -1.46 -22.34 -13.14
N LEU A 492 -1.39 -22.15 -11.82
CA LEU A 492 -1.23 -23.18 -10.80
C LEU A 492 -2.22 -22.92 -9.66
N ALA A 493 -3.40 -23.53 -9.77
CA ALA A 493 -4.50 -23.39 -8.80
C ALA A 493 -4.18 -24.01 -7.43
N ASP A 494 -3.13 -24.83 -7.33
CA ASP A 494 -2.68 -25.44 -6.07
C ASP A 494 -2.37 -24.40 -4.99
N LEU A 495 -2.03 -23.17 -5.37
CA LEU A 495 -1.66 -22.06 -4.48
C LEU A 495 -2.79 -21.03 -4.28
N SER A 496 -4.04 -21.38 -4.59
CA SER A 496 -5.21 -20.51 -4.43
C SER A 496 -5.65 -20.34 -2.97
N ASP A 497 -6.42 -19.28 -2.69
CA ASP A 497 -7.05 -19.09 -1.38
C ASP A 497 -7.99 -20.26 -1.04
N ALA A 498 -8.73 -20.73 -2.05
CA ALA A 498 -9.61 -21.90 -1.92
C ALA A 498 -8.84 -23.21 -1.60
N ALA A 499 -7.54 -23.27 -1.95
CA ALA A 499 -6.65 -24.37 -1.59
C ALA A 499 -5.94 -24.16 -0.23
N GLY A 500 -6.26 -23.08 0.50
CA GLY A 500 -5.71 -22.78 1.82
C GLY A 500 -4.43 -21.96 1.82
N TRP A 501 -4.07 -21.31 0.72
CA TRP A 501 -2.82 -20.54 0.60
C TRP A 501 -2.96 -19.04 0.87
N GLY A 502 -4.12 -18.59 1.37
CA GLY A 502 -4.38 -17.19 1.67
C GLY A 502 -3.61 -16.64 2.89
N GLY A 503 -3.08 -17.51 3.75
CA GLY A 503 -2.33 -17.10 4.95
C GLY A 503 -0.87 -16.75 4.69
N ALA A 504 -0.36 -15.75 5.42
CA ALA A 504 0.97 -15.16 5.30
C ALA A 504 2.11 -16.18 5.45
N ALA A 505 1.94 -17.14 6.36
CA ALA A 505 2.87 -18.25 6.55
C ALA A 505 3.03 -19.17 5.31
N TYR A 506 2.14 -19.04 4.31
CA TYR A 506 2.18 -19.82 3.07
C TYR A 506 2.58 -18.96 1.89
N TRP A 507 1.85 -17.89 1.58
CA TRP A 507 2.18 -17.05 0.41
C TRP A 507 3.50 -16.28 0.59
N GLY A 508 3.89 -15.95 1.83
CA GLY A 508 5.17 -15.32 2.13
C GLY A 508 6.39 -16.22 1.91
N THR A 509 6.18 -17.51 1.67
CA THR A 509 7.25 -18.50 1.43
C THR A 509 7.49 -18.80 -0.05
N ILE A 510 6.73 -18.17 -0.94
CA ILE A 510 6.89 -18.36 -2.38
C ILE A 510 8.27 -17.85 -2.82
N ARG A 511 9.08 -18.74 -3.39
CA ARG A 511 10.40 -18.48 -3.96
C ARG A 511 10.47 -19.09 -5.36
N MET A 512 11.29 -18.51 -6.22
CA MET A 512 11.54 -19.05 -7.55
C MET A 512 13.02 -19.10 -7.85
N ALA A 513 13.52 -20.25 -8.29
CA ALA A 513 14.92 -20.46 -8.69
C ALA A 513 15.07 -21.79 -9.44
N ASP A 514 16.16 -21.96 -10.20
CA ASP A 514 16.42 -23.19 -10.97
C ASP A 514 16.83 -24.35 -10.05
N VAL A 515 15.87 -25.20 -9.64
CA VAL A 515 16.14 -26.33 -8.75
C VAL A 515 16.62 -27.54 -9.53
N ASP A 516 16.17 -27.72 -10.78
CA ASP A 516 16.48 -28.91 -11.56
C ASP A 516 17.69 -28.82 -12.51
N GLY A 517 18.25 -27.62 -12.64
CA GLY A 517 19.45 -27.30 -13.41
C GLY A 517 19.19 -27.19 -14.91
N ASP A 518 17.94 -26.91 -15.32
CA ASP A 518 17.57 -26.78 -16.73
C ASP A 518 17.71 -25.35 -17.29
N GLY A 519 18.05 -24.40 -16.42
CA GLY A 519 18.28 -22.99 -16.73
C GLY A 519 17.03 -22.11 -16.64
N GLY A 520 15.86 -22.67 -16.34
CA GLY A 520 14.64 -21.93 -16.03
C GLY A 520 14.33 -21.96 -14.53
N ALA A 521 13.59 -20.97 -14.03
CA ALA A 521 13.19 -20.97 -12.63
C ALA A 521 12.03 -21.96 -12.35
N ASP A 522 12.16 -22.70 -11.25
CA ASP A 522 11.09 -23.49 -10.65
C ASP A 522 10.43 -22.71 -9.50
N LEU A 523 9.21 -23.09 -9.11
CA LEU A 523 8.50 -22.48 -7.99
C LEU A 523 8.64 -23.35 -6.74
N CYS A 524 9.09 -22.81 -5.61
CA CYS A 524 9.04 -23.48 -4.32
C CYS A 524 8.20 -22.68 -3.32
N ALA A 525 7.39 -23.37 -2.54
CA ALA A 525 6.61 -22.76 -1.47
C ALA A 525 6.32 -23.77 -0.35
N ARG A 526 6.07 -23.29 0.85
CA ARG A 526 5.74 -24.11 2.01
C ARG A 526 4.23 -24.25 2.17
N ALA A 527 3.79 -25.50 2.26
CA ALA A 527 2.43 -25.88 2.65
C ALA A 527 2.43 -26.39 4.10
N PRO A 528 1.26 -26.60 4.75
CA PRO A 528 1.16 -27.07 6.13
C PRO A 528 2.04 -28.29 6.48
N GLU A 529 2.11 -29.25 5.56
CA GLU A 529 2.90 -30.48 5.63
C GLU A 529 4.39 -30.35 5.30
N GLY A 530 4.85 -29.21 4.78
CA GLY A 530 6.24 -28.97 4.40
C GLY A 530 6.42 -28.27 3.05
N VAL A 531 7.68 -28.11 2.64
CA VAL A 531 8.04 -27.46 1.37
C VAL A 531 7.71 -28.34 0.18
N ARG A 532 7.23 -27.70 -0.88
CA ARG A 532 7.00 -28.28 -2.20
C ARG A 532 7.60 -27.38 -3.26
N CYS A 533 8.13 -27.98 -4.31
CA CYS A 533 8.54 -27.27 -5.49
C CYS A 533 7.84 -27.83 -6.72
N TRP A 534 7.40 -26.95 -7.62
CA TRP A 534 6.76 -27.25 -8.88
C TRP A 534 7.69 -26.87 -10.01
N ARG A 535 8.08 -27.87 -10.81
CA ARG A 535 9.02 -27.63 -11.89
C ARG A 535 8.38 -26.94 -13.07
N TRP A 536 9.07 -26.01 -13.71
CA TRP A 536 8.60 -25.50 -14.99
C TRP A 536 8.84 -26.54 -16.10
N ARG A 537 7.81 -26.82 -16.91
CA ARG A 537 7.94 -27.73 -18.06
C ARG A 537 7.42 -27.14 -19.37
N GLY A 538 6.94 -25.89 -19.33
CA GLY A 538 6.37 -25.17 -20.46
C GLY A 538 5.08 -25.80 -21.03
N PRO A 539 3.98 -25.06 -21.23
CA PRO A 539 3.62 -23.73 -20.71
C PRO A 539 2.95 -23.87 -19.34
N GLY A 540 3.63 -24.45 -18.35
CA GLY A 540 3.04 -24.71 -17.04
C GLY A 540 3.90 -25.55 -16.12
N PHE A 541 3.39 -25.69 -14.91
CA PHE A 541 4.04 -26.39 -13.81
C PHE A 541 3.78 -27.90 -13.89
N GLY A 542 4.87 -28.68 -13.85
CA GLY A 542 4.89 -30.13 -13.93
C GLY A 542 4.95 -30.84 -12.58
N ASP A 543 5.63 -31.99 -12.52
CA ASP A 543 5.67 -32.80 -11.28
C ASP A 543 6.31 -32.05 -10.11
N ARG A 544 5.84 -32.40 -8.91
CA ARG A 544 6.31 -31.85 -7.64
C ARG A 544 7.61 -32.50 -7.17
N ILE A 545 8.58 -31.68 -6.77
CA ILE A 545 9.70 -32.07 -5.92
C ILE A 545 9.29 -31.82 -4.47
N TYR A 546 9.42 -32.83 -3.61
CA TYR A 546 9.20 -32.66 -2.17
C TYR A 546 10.47 -32.07 -1.54
N GLY A 547 10.29 -30.95 -0.85
CA GLY A 547 11.35 -30.27 -0.11
C GLY A 547 11.47 -30.77 1.33
N PRO A 548 12.18 -29.98 2.16
CA PRO A 548 12.24 -30.21 3.59
C PRO A 548 10.85 -30.30 4.23
N ALA A 549 10.71 -31.16 5.22
CA ALA A 549 9.45 -31.37 5.94
C ALA A 549 9.18 -30.27 7.00
N TRP A 550 9.53 -29.02 6.68
CA TRP A 550 9.31 -27.79 7.44
C TRP A 550 7.82 -27.49 7.54
N SER A 551 7.13 -28.21 8.42
CA SER A 551 5.67 -28.24 8.58
C SER A 551 5.20 -27.42 9.78
N ASP A 552 3.90 -27.09 9.84
CA ASP A 552 3.27 -26.38 10.97
C ASP A 552 3.45 -27.16 12.26
N SER A 553 3.27 -28.49 12.22
CA SER A 553 3.46 -29.38 13.37
C SER A 553 4.91 -29.43 13.89
N ARG A 554 5.84 -28.75 13.21
CA ARG A 554 7.25 -28.60 13.60
C ARG A 554 7.61 -27.13 13.86
N GLY A 555 6.61 -26.25 13.98
CA GLY A 555 6.74 -24.84 14.32
C GLY A 555 7.15 -23.92 13.17
N TRP A 556 7.13 -24.39 11.92
CA TRP A 556 7.53 -23.60 10.74
C TRP A 556 6.43 -22.64 10.26
N ASP A 557 5.32 -22.54 10.97
CA ASP A 557 4.27 -21.53 10.84
C ASP A 557 4.65 -20.22 11.54
N ARG A 558 5.72 -20.22 12.34
CA ARG A 558 6.27 -19.02 12.98
C ARG A 558 7.11 -18.16 12.04
N ILE A 559 6.88 -16.84 12.08
CA ILE A 559 7.52 -15.86 11.19
C ILE A 559 9.05 -15.88 11.27
N GLU A 560 9.63 -16.07 12.45
CA GLU A 560 11.08 -16.14 12.65
C GLU A 560 11.76 -17.35 11.97
N TYR A 561 10.98 -18.26 11.39
CA TYR A 561 11.47 -19.39 10.58
C TYR A 561 11.03 -19.30 9.12
N TRP A 562 9.73 -19.23 8.80
CA TRP A 562 9.31 -19.29 7.40
C TRP A 562 9.74 -18.06 6.59
N SER A 563 9.84 -16.88 7.23
CA SER A 563 10.32 -15.66 6.56
C SER A 563 11.79 -15.75 6.16
N THR A 564 12.54 -16.68 6.76
CA THR A 564 13.98 -16.89 6.53
C THR A 564 14.28 -17.87 5.40
N ILE A 565 13.25 -18.46 4.77
CA ILE A 565 13.45 -19.37 3.64
C ILE A 565 14.07 -18.59 2.46
N ARG A 566 15.18 -19.10 1.94
CA ARG A 566 15.96 -18.55 0.80
C ARG A 566 16.27 -19.66 -0.20
N MET A 567 16.46 -19.25 -1.45
CA MET A 567 16.94 -20.15 -2.50
C MET A 567 18.22 -19.60 -3.13
N ALA A 568 19.29 -20.37 -3.05
CA ALA A 568 20.60 -19.99 -3.60
C ALA A 568 21.42 -21.25 -3.92
N ASP A 569 22.23 -21.20 -4.96
CA ASP A 569 23.23 -22.23 -5.23
C ASP A 569 24.39 -22.06 -4.23
N VAL A 570 24.40 -22.84 -3.14
CA VAL A 570 25.43 -22.69 -2.09
C VAL A 570 26.67 -23.52 -2.37
N ASP A 571 26.56 -24.57 -3.20
CA ASP A 571 27.69 -25.46 -3.51
C ASP A 571 28.30 -25.27 -4.90
N GLY A 572 27.80 -24.29 -5.66
CA GLY A 572 28.33 -23.86 -6.96
C GLY A 572 28.05 -24.85 -8.08
N ASP A 573 27.04 -25.72 -7.94
CA ASP A 573 26.74 -26.78 -8.89
C ASP A 573 25.77 -26.35 -10.01
N GLY A 574 25.29 -25.11 -9.96
CA GLY A 574 24.36 -24.50 -10.89
C GLY A 574 22.89 -24.77 -10.58
N ARG A 575 22.57 -25.43 -9.46
CA ARG A 575 21.19 -25.60 -8.98
C ARG A 575 20.97 -24.80 -7.71
N ALA A 576 19.79 -24.21 -7.59
CA ALA A 576 19.38 -23.56 -6.37
C ALA A 576 19.06 -24.58 -5.27
N ASP A 577 19.71 -24.40 -4.12
CA ASP A 577 19.44 -25.10 -2.89
C ASP A 577 18.38 -24.36 -2.08
N ILE A 578 17.78 -25.04 -1.10
CA ILE A 578 16.83 -24.41 -0.20
C ILE A 578 17.40 -24.32 1.21
N CYS A 579 17.43 -23.11 1.74
CA CYS A 579 17.99 -22.80 3.04
C CYS A 579 16.97 -22.09 3.92
N GLY A 580 17.09 -22.27 5.23
CA GLY A 580 16.19 -21.66 6.19
C GLY A 580 16.68 -21.84 7.61
N ARG A 581 16.14 -21.00 8.50
CA ARG A 581 16.48 -20.99 9.92
C ARG A 581 15.42 -21.73 10.74
N ALA A 582 15.88 -22.63 11.58
CA ALA A 582 15.08 -23.29 12.60
C ALA A 582 15.55 -22.89 14.02
N ALA A 583 14.89 -23.43 15.04
CA ALA A 583 15.23 -23.17 16.44
C ALA A 583 16.70 -23.49 16.79
N ASP A 584 17.26 -24.54 16.17
CA ASP A 584 18.61 -25.05 16.40
C ASP A 584 19.67 -24.41 15.49
N GLY A 585 19.29 -23.50 14.59
CA GLY A 585 20.20 -22.75 13.74
C GLY A 585 19.78 -22.72 12.26
N PHE A 586 20.69 -22.24 11.42
CA PHE A 586 20.50 -22.20 9.98
C PHE A 586 20.83 -23.55 9.34
N GLY A 587 20.17 -23.89 8.24
CA GLY A 587 20.47 -25.11 7.49
C GLY A 587 20.05 -25.04 6.04
N CYS A 588 20.80 -25.73 5.19
CA CYS A 588 20.52 -25.86 3.77
C CYS A 588 20.25 -27.31 3.39
N HIS A 589 19.37 -27.52 2.44
CA HIS A 589 19.16 -28.80 1.79
C HIS A 589 19.56 -28.68 0.32
N LEU A 590 20.60 -29.44 -0.06
CA LEU A 590 21.17 -29.34 -1.41
C LEU A 590 20.28 -29.98 -2.47
N SER A 591 20.08 -29.32 -3.60
CA SER A 591 19.29 -29.82 -4.70
C SER A 591 20.03 -30.90 -5.49
N ARG A 592 19.33 -32.00 -5.76
CA ARG A 592 19.77 -33.07 -6.67
C ARG A 592 19.06 -33.02 -8.02
N GLY A 593 18.30 -31.96 -8.26
CA GLY A 593 17.42 -31.73 -9.40
C GLY A 593 16.14 -32.56 -9.49
N TRP A 594 15.97 -33.55 -8.63
CA TRP A 594 14.72 -34.32 -8.52
C TRP A 594 14.25 -34.51 -7.07
N ALA A 595 15.08 -34.11 -6.11
CA ALA A 595 14.85 -34.16 -4.67
C ALA A 595 15.90 -33.30 -3.98
N PHE A 596 15.62 -32.96 -2.72
CA PHE A 596 16.59 -32.33 -1.84
C PHE A 596 17.32 -33.35 -0.96
N GLY A 597 18.59 -33.06 -0.66
CA GLY A 597 19.44 -33.87 0.22
C GLY A 597 19.07 -33.76 1.70
N PRO A 598 19.78 -34.49 2.59
CA PRO A 598 19.70 -34.23 4.04
C PRO A 598 20.17 -32.80 4.35
N ALA A 599 19.71 -32.26 5.48
CA ALA A 599 20.13 -30.94 5.94
C ALA A 599 21.65 -30.89 6.20
N VAL A 600 22.30 -29.90 5.63
CA VAL A 600 23.64 -29.45 6.01
C VAL A 600 23.43 -28.35 7.05
N ALA A 601 23.61 -28.71 8.32
CA ALA A 601 23.38 -27.81 9.43
C ALA A 601 24.54 -26.83 9.59
N ALA A 602 24.20 -25.56 9.83
CA ALA A 602 25.10 -24.53 10.29
C ALA A 602 24.54 -24.03 11.62
N PRO A 603 25.06 -24.51 12.78
CA PRO A 603 24.51 -24.22 14.11
C PRO A 603 24.67 -22.74 14.54
N VAL A 604 25.04 -21.87 13.62
CA VAL A 604 24.92 -20.43 13.74
C VAL A 604 23.45 -20.02 13.66
N LEU A 605 23.15 -18.81 14.12
CA LEU A 605 21.81 -18.22 14.05
C LEU A 605 20.72 -18.95 14.86
N ALA A 606 21.07 -19.72 15.90
CA ALA A 606 20.09 -20.46 16.71
C ALA A 606 19.28 -19.57 17.67
N ASP A 607 18.08 -20.02 18.08
CA ASP A 607 17.22 -19.30 19.05
C ASP A 607 17.95 -19.07 20.37
N ALA A 608 18.73 -20.06 20.82
CA ALA A 608 19.56 -19.96 22.02
C ALA A 608 20.61 -18.82 21.95
N GLY A 609 20.94 -18.37 20.74
CA GLY A 609 21.79 -17.21 20.47
C GLY A 609 21.01 -15.90 20.29
N GLY A 610 19.69 -15.87 20.54
CA GLY A 610 18.83 -14.69 20.41
C GLY A 610 18.32 -14.40 18.99
N TRP A 611 18.45 -15.35 18.06
CA TRP A 611 18.09 -15.14 16.66
C TRP A 611 16.60 -15.29 16.34
N ALA A 612 15.76 -15.52 17.34
CA ALA A 612 14.31 -15.39 17.21
C ALA A 612 13.84 -13.93 17.14
N ALA A 613 14.72 -12.95 17.38
CA ALA A 613 14.39 -11.52 17.31
C ALA A 613 14.42 -10.98 15.86
N ALA A 614 13.40 -10.20 15.49
CA ALA A 614 13.23 -9.61 14.14
C ALA A 614 14.45 -8.81 13.67
N VAL A 615 15.02 -8.00 14.57
CA VAL A 615 16.26 -7.22 14.31
C VAL A 615 17.46 -8.07 13.85
N ARG A 616 17.39 -9.40 14.01
CA ARG A 616 18.42 -10.35 13.57
C ARG A 616 17.97 -11.19 12.38
N TYR A 617 16.89 -11.96 12.49
CA TYR A 617 16.52 -12.91 11.43
C TYR A 617 16.14 -12.22 10.12
N GLU A 618 15.64 -10.99 10.15
CA GLU A 618 15.29 -10.23 8.94
C GLU A 618 16.52 -9.76 8.15
N THR A 619 17.72 -9.85 8.75
CA THR A 619 18.98 -9.43 8.13
C THR A 619 19.69 -10.54 7.37
N ILE A 620 19.18 -11.78 7.43
CA ILE A 620 19.76 -12.95 6.77
C ILE A 620 19.73 -12.76 5.25
N ARG A 621 20.89 -12.77 4.62
CA ARG A 621 21.08 -12.70 3.16
C ARG A 621 22.01 -13.81 2.68
N MET A 622 21.87 -14.15 1.40
CA MET A 622 22.77 -15.08 0.73
C MET A 622 23.32 -14.45 -0.56
N GLY A 623 24.60 -14.68 -0.85
CA GLY A 623 25.24 -14.16 -2.07
C GLY A 623 26.71 -14.58 -2.15
N ASP A 624 27.25 -14.71 -3.36
CA ASP A 624 28.64 -15.12 -3.59
C ASP A 624 29.60 -13.96 -3.32
N ILE A 625 30.14 -13.85 -2.11
CA ILE A 625 31.08 -12.80 -1.68
C ILE A 625 32.55 -13.17 -1.98
N ASP A 626 32.85 -14.45 -2.23
CA ASP A 626 34.22 -14.94 -2.41
C ASP A 626 34.62 -15.29 -3.86
N GLY A 627 33.67 -15.14 -4.78
CA GLY A 627 33.76 -15.31 -6.22
C GLY A 627 33.86 -16.75 -6.72
N ASP A 628 33.57 -17.76 -5.88
CA ASP A 628 33.87 -19.16 -6.19
C ASP A 628 32.81 -19.88 -7.05
N GLY A 629 31.58 -19.38 -7.10
CA GLY A 629 30.47 -20.18 -7.64
C GLY A 629 29.22 -20.08 -6.79
N GLY A 630 29.39 -20.34 -5.51
CA GLY A 630 28.35 -20.57 -4.53
C GLY A 630 28.01 -19.33 -3.70
N ALA A 631 26.85 -19.36 -3.05
CA ALA A 631 26.39 -18.30 -2.19
C ALA A 631 26.81 -18.51 -0.72
N GLU A 632 27.34 -17.46 -0.13
CA GLU A 632 27.64 -17.38 1.30
C GLU A 632 26.45 -16.88 2.11
N LEU A 633 26.46 -17.18 3.41
CA LEU A 633 25.46 -16.70 4.37
C LEU A 633 26.00 -15.44 5.05
N CYS A 634 25.27 -14.32 5.01
CA CYS A 634 25.59 -13.13 5.79
C CYS A 634 24.41 -12.75 6.67
N ALA A 635 24.67 -12.34 7.91
CA ALA A 635 23.65 -11.85 8.82
C ALA A 635 24.25 -10.86 9.83
N ARG A 636 23.39 -10.02 10.40
CA ARG A 636 23.75 -9.01 11.40
C ARG A 636 23.28 -9.42 12.79
N ASP A 637 24.14 -9.25 13.78
CA ASP A 637 23.78 -9.30 15.20
C ASP A 637 24.12 -7.98 15.92
N ALA A 638 24.21 -8.02 17.25
CA ALA A 638 24.47 -6.84 18.07
C ALA A 638 25.89 -6.28 17.88
N ASP A 639 26.85 -7.12 17.47
CA ASP A 639 28.27 -6.78 17.33
C ASP A 639 28.62 -6.31 15.90
N GLY A 640 27.83 -6.72 14.90
CA GLY A 640 27.97 -6.27 13.51
C GLY A 640 27.47 -7.31 12.52
N VAL A 641 28.00 -7.26 11.29
CA VAL A 641 27.75 -8.29 10.28
C VAL A 641 28.80 -9.38 10.36
N SER A 642 28.36 -10.63 10.31
CA SER A 642 29.20 -11.80 10.07
C SER A 642 28.72 -12.53 8.83
N CYS A 643 29.68 -13.03 8.05
CA CYS A 643 29.43 -13.88 6.91
C CYS A 643 30.11 -15.23 7.08
N TRP A 644 29.49 -16.30 6.59
CA TRP A 644 30.00 -17.66 6.66
C TRP A 644 30.18 -18.24 5.27
N THR A 645 31.41 -18.66 4.96
CA THR A 645 31.73 -19.22 3.64
C THR A 645 31.36 -20.68 3.51
N TRP A 646 30.89 -21.08 2.33
CA TRP A 646 30.57 -22.47 2.05
C TRP A 646 31.85 -23.32 1.92
N THR A 647 31.80 -24.53 2.44
CA THR A 647 32.88 -25.52 2.31
C THR A 647 32.28 -26.90 2.09
N ALA A 648 33.11 -27.89 1.76
CA ALA A 648 32.67 -29.29 1.67
C ALA A 648 32.04 -29.85 2.97
N ALA A 649 32.21 -29.17 4.10
CA ALA A 649 31.59 -29.51 5.39
C ALA A 649 30.34 -28.66 5.73
N GLY A 650 29.93 -27.76 4.84
CA GLY A 650 28.91 -26.72 5.06
C GLY A 650 29.52 -25.35 5.36
N PHE A 651 28.73 -24.44 5.93
CA PHE A 651 29.17 -23.11 6.34
C PHE A 651 30.24 -23.19 7.44
N GLY A 652 31.49 -22.89 7.09
CA GLY A 652 32.64 -23.16 7.97
C GLY A 652 33.75 -22.11 7.97
N GLY A 653 33.88 -21.29 6.92
CA GLY A 653 34.70 -20.08 6.99
C GLY A 653 33.92 -18.95 7.65
N GLU A 654 34.58 -18.06 8.38
CA GLU A 654 33.96 -16.86 8.94
C GLU A 654 34.70 -15.63 8.39
N VAL A 655 33.93 -14.71 7.84
CA VAL A 655 34.39 -13.43 7.30
C VAL A 655 33.73 -12.33 8.12
N THR A 656 34.55 -11.50 8.76
CA THR A 656 34.05 -10.35 9.52
C THR A 656 33.52 -9.29 8.54
N GLY A 657 32.25 -8.94 8.70
CA GLY A 657 31.59 -7.90 7.92
C GLY A 657 31.79 -6.50 8.53
N PRO A 658 31.12 -5.49 7.95
CA PRO A 658 31.18 -4.12 8.43
C PRO A 658 30.65 -3.97 9.87
N PRO A 659 31.16 -2.99 10.64
CA PRO A 659 30.79 -2.78 12.04
C PRO A 659 29.43 -2.07 12.16
N LEU A 660 28.36 -2.77 11.81
CA LEU A 660 26.97 -2.33 11.89
C LEU A 660 26.32 -2.72 13.23
N ALA A 661 27.01 -2.49 14.34
CA ALA A 661 26.56 -2.84 15.68
C ALA A 661 25.25 -2.12 16.08
N ASP A 662 24.55 -2.58 17.13
CA ASP A 662 23.25 -2.03 17.56
C ASP A 662 23.31 -0.52 17.84
N GLU A 663 24.46 0.01 18.25
CA GLU A 663 24.70 1.45 18.33
C GLU A 663 24.57 2.10 16.95
N GLY A 664 23.40 2.67 16.68
CA GLY A 664 23.05 3.28 15.40
C GLY A 664 22.40 2.32 14.37
N TRP A 665 22.28 1.02 14.65
CA TRP A 665 21.65 0.05 13.73
C TRP A 665 20.64 -0.90 14.38
N ALA A 666 20.22 -0.63 15.62
CA ALA A 666 19.21 -1.43 16.32
C ALA A 666 17.79 -1.34 15.73
N ASP A 667 17.53 -0.38 14.83
CA ASP A 667 16.26 -0.24 14.12
C ASP A 667 16.09 -1.36 13.07
N PRO A 668 15.10 -2.26 13.20
CA PRO A 668 14.84 -3.32 12.23
C PRO A 668 14.65 -2.78 10.80
N ALA A 669 14.04 -1.60 10.62
CA ALA A 669 13.83 -1.00 9.31
C ALA A 669 15.15 -0.75 8.55
N ARG A 670 16.25 -0.46 9.26
CA ARG A 670 17.59 -0.34 8.67
C ARG A 670 18.15 -1.70 8.29
N GLY A 671 18.01 -2.70 9.16
CA GLY A 671 18.44 -4.08 8.89
C GLY A 671 17.76 -4.68 7.65
N ARG A 672 16.47 -4.35 7.43
CA ARG A 672 15.70 -4.73 6.24
C ARG A 672 16.35 -4.24 4.93
N THR A 673 17.11 -3.14 4.95
CA THR A 673 17.78 -2.61 3.75
C THR A 673 19.09 -3.31 3.37
N LEU A 674 19.58 -4.27 4.17
CA LEU A 674 20.80 -5.00 3.85
C LEU A 674 20.64 -5.79 2.54
N ARG A 675 21.61 -5.65 1.63
CA ARG A 675 21.68 -6.34 0.32
C ARG A 675 23.09 -6.90 0.12
N LEU A 676 23.15 -8.00 -0.63
CA LEU A 676 24.37 -8.53 -1.23
C LEU A 676 24.24 -8.40 -2.74
N ALA A 677 25.09 -7.60 -3.37
CA ALA A 677 25.02 -7.32 -4.81
C ALA A 677 26.39 -6.94 -5.37
N ASP A 678 26.72 -7.39 -6.57
CA ASP A 678 27.97 -7.03 -7.24
C ASP A 678 27.90 -5.62 -7.81
N VAL A 679 28.35 -4.63 -7.04
CA VAL A 679 28.37 -3.21 -7.48
C VAL A 679 29.69 -2.87 -8.18
N THR A 680 30.68 -3.77 -8.11
CA THR A 680 32.02 -3.57 -8.68
C THR A 680 32.25 -4.29 -10.01
N GLY A 681 31.31 -5.14 -10.46
CA GLY A 681 31.39 -5.95 -11.67
C GLY A 681 32.48 -7.01 -11.62
N ASP A 682 32.92 -7.42 -10.44
CA ASP A 682 33.99 -8.40 -10.25
C ASP A 682 33.47 -9.84 -10.02
N ARG A 683 32.14 -9.99 -10.05
CA ARG A 683 31.35 -11.21 -9.81
C ARG A 683 31.32 -11.66 -8.35
N ARG A 684 31.72 -10.79 -7.43
CA ARG A 684 31.53 -10.95 -5.99
C ARG A 684 30.42 -10.02 -5.53
N ALA A 685 29.64 -10.48 -4.57
CA ALA A 685 28.56 -9.72 -3.97
C ALA A 685 29.13 -8.82 -2.87
N ASP A 686 28.90 -7.52 -3.01
CA ASP A 686 29.26 -6.50 -2.05
C ASP A 686 28.11 -6.26 -1.07
N LEU A 687 28.42 -5.83 0.15
CA LEU A 687 27.40 -5.59 1.17
C LEU A 687 26.96 -4.14 1.14
N CYS A 688 25.68 -3.91 0.85
CA CYS A 688 25.09 -2.59 0.85
C CYS A 688 23.99 -2.46 1.89
N VAL A 689 23.96 -1.36 2.62
CA VAL A 689 22.91 -1.07 3.59
C VAL A 689 22.64 0.43 3.68
N ARG A 690 21.39 0.79 3.93
CA ARG A 690 20.97 2.19 4.11
C ARG A 690 20.94 2.52 5.60
N GLY A 691 21.77 3.49 6.00
CA GLY A 691 21.78 4.06 7.34
C GLY A 691 21.08 5.41 7.39
N GLY A 692 21.13 6.08 8.55
CA GLY A 692 20.46 7.37 8.73
C GLY A 692 20.99 8.51 7.85
N ASP A 693 22.22 8.41 7.33
CA ASP A 693 22.81 9.41 6.44
C ASP A 693 22.71 9.06 4.94
N GLY A 694 22.29 7.84 4.59
CA GLY A 694 22.25 7.37 3.21
C GLY A 694 22.70 5.92 3.00
N LEU A 695 22.78 5.51 1.74
CA LEU A 695 23.23 4.18 1.33
C LEU A 695 24.76 4.09 1.37
N ARG A 696 25.29 2.97 1.87
CA ARG A 696 26.73 2.66 1.88
C ARG A 696 26.95 1.23 1.42
N CYS A 697 28.01 1.01 0.65
CA CYS A 697 28.39 -0.30 0.13
C CYS A 697 29.83 -0.64 0.49
N TRP A 698 30.06 -1.79 1.10
CA TRP A 698 31.38 -2.31 1.40
C TRP A 698 31.75 -3.37 0.37
N VAL A 699 32.84 -3.12 -0.34
CA VAL A 699 33.36 -3.99 -1.39
C VAL A 699 33.98 -5.23 -0.76
N SER A 700 33.55 -6.39 -1.27
CA SER A 700 34.05 -7.70 -0.91
C SER A 700 35.43 -7.97 -1.54
N GLY A 701 36.27 -8.74 -0.85
CA GLY A 701 37.59 -9.09 -1.33
C GLY A 701 38.22 -10.22 -0.51
N ASP A 702 39.47 -10.58 -0.82
CA ASP A 702 40.15 -11.74 -0.23
C ASP A 702 40.30 -11.65 1.31
N GLU A 703 40.30 -10.45 1.88
CA GLU A 703 40.41 -10.20 3.33
C GLU A 703 39.05 -9.83 3.98
N GLY A 704 37.93 -10.02 3.28
CA GLY A 704 36.59 -9.63 3.71
C GLY A 704 36.13 -8.31 3.09
N PHE A 705 35.50 -7.45 3.88
CA PHE A 705 34.89 -6.20 3.42
C PHE A 705 35.83 -5.01 3.69
N GLY A 706 36.34 -4.39 2.62
CA GLY A 706 37.45 -3.42 2.73
C GLY A 706 37.08 -2.00 2.29
N GLU A 707 36.97 -1.81 0.97
CA GLU A 707 36.70 -0.50 0.37
C GLU A 707 35.24 -0.09 0.61
N LEU A 708 35.02 1.18 0.97
CA LEU A 708 33.70 1.76 1.18
C LEU A 708 33.35 2.64 -0.02
N LEU A 709 32.25 2.29 -0.70
CA LEU A 709 31.63 3.11 -1.73
C LEU A 709 30.46 3.87 -1.12
N GLU A 710 30.51 5.20 -1.26
CA GLU A 710 29.41 6.07 -0.85
C GLU A 710 28.27 5.99 -1.87
N GLY A 711 27.07 5.71 -1.36
CA GLY A 711 25.85 5.64 -2.13
C GLY A 711 25.10 6.99 -2.19
N PRO A 712 23.91 6.98 -2.79
CA PRO A 712 23.02 8.14 -2.77
C PRO A 712 22.66 8.57 -1.33
N ARG A 713 22.42 9.88 -1.18
CA ARG A 713 21.94 10.52 0.06
C ARG A 713 20.47 10.20 0.31
N TRP A 714 20.22 8.94 0.66
CA TRP A 714 18.91 8.43 1.05
C TRP A 714 18.81 8.42 2.58
N GLY A 715 19.06 9.57 3.22
CA GLY A 715 19.11 9.72 4.67
C GLY A 715 17.74 9.98 5.33
N ASP A 716 17.67 9.83 6.65
CA ASP A 716 16.44 10.02 7.44
C ASP A 716 15.95 11.46 7.30
N ALA A 717 16.89 12.42 7.32
CA ALA A 717 16.60 13.84 7.11
C ALA A 717 15.97 14.16 5.75
N ASP A 718 16.15 13.28 4.76
CA ASP A 718 15.58 13.39 3.41
C ASP A 718 14.27 12.59 3.26
N GLY A 719 13.74 12.04 4.37
CA GLY A 719 12.50 11.27 4.44
C GLY A 719 12.61 9.85 3.92
N TRP A 720 13.81 9.26 3.94
CA TRP A 720 14.08 7.86 3.59
C TRP A 720 14.04 6.91 4.79
N ASP A 721 13.54 7.37 5.92
CA ASP A 721 13.09 6.55 7.06
C ASP A 721 11.68 5.99 6.81
N ARG A 722 10.89 6.64 5.96
CA ARG A 722 9.52 6.23 5.61
C ARG A 722 9.49 4.85 4.94
N PRO A 723 8.64 3.91 5.41
CA PRO A 723 8.57 2.55 4.87
C PRO A 723 8.42 2.50 3.34
N GLU A 724 7.62 3.38 2.76
CA GLU A 724 7.25 3.33 1.33
C GLU A 724 8.40 3.74 0.41
N ARG A 725 9.48 4.30 0.96
CA ARG A 725 10.74 4.59 0.25
C ARG A 725 11.82 3.60 0.63
N THR A 726 12.03 3.35 1.92
CA THR A 726 13.03 2.40 2.44
C THR A 726 12.86 1.00 1.85
N LEU A 727 11.63 0.52 1.76
CA LEU A 727 11.30 -0.82 1.28
C LEU A 727 11.30 -0.92 -0.25
N SER A 728 11.26 0.23 -0.95
CA SER A 728 11.38 0.29 -2.39
C SER A 728 12.84 0.16 -2.88
N ILE A 729 13.82 0.18 -1.98
CA ILE A 729 15.24 0.02 -2.33
C ILE A 729 15.46 -1.38 -2.93
N ARG A 730 15.98 -1.38 -4.16
CA ARG A 730 16.36 -2.55 -4.94
C ARG A 730 17.83 -2.44 -5.29
N MET A 731 18.55 -3.53 -5.02
CA MET A 731 19.93 -3.71 -5.42
C MET A 731 20.21 -5.20 -5.41
N ALA A 732 20.49 -5.76 -6.58
CA ALA A 732 20.76 -7.18 -6.75
C ALA A 732 21.75 -7.41 -7.89
N GLY A 733 22.70 -8.33 -7.66
CA GLY A 733 23.77 -8.63 -8.60
C GLY A 733 23.26 -9.18 -9.94
N PRO A 734 24.07 -9.09 -11.01
CA PRO A 734 23.73 -9.68 -12.31
C PRO A 734 23.53 -11.19 -12.17
N ARG A 735 22.52 -11.73 -12.86
CA ARG A 735 22.25 -13.17 -12.84
C ARG A 735 23.45 -13.95 -13.37
N ARG A 736 23.87 -14.97 -12.63
CA ARG A 736 24.84 -15.94 -13.13
C ARG A 736 24.19 -16.80 -14.20
N GLY A 737 24.41 -16.45 -15.47
CA GLY A 737 24.20 -17.39 -16.56
C GLY A 737 23.44 -16.92 -17.79
N THR A 738 23.72 -15.74 -18.34
CA THR A 738 23.66 -15.59 -19.81
C THR A 738 24.96 -14.97 -20.29
N ALA A 739 26.00 -15.79 -20.38
CA ALA A 739 27.03 -15.53 -21.39
C ALA A 739 26.27 -15.48 -22.72
N SER A 740 25.97 -14.26 -23.17
CA SER A 740 25.36 -14.00 -24.46
C SER A 740 26.06 -14.92 -25.45
N ARG A 741 25.32 -15.87 -26.01
CA ARG A 741 25.72 -16.50 -27.27
C ARG A 741 25.61 -15.40 -28.30
N VAL A 742 26.58 -14.47 -28.29
CA VAL A 742 26.94 -13.67 -29.43
C VAL A 742 27.17 -14.70 -30.53
N ALA A 743 26.19 -14.84 -31.42
CA ALA A 743 26.40 -15.55 -32.67
C ALA A 743 27.70 -14.99 -33.25
N PRO A 744 28.69 -15.83 -33.61
CA PRO A 744 29.97 -15.33 -34.09
C PRO A 744 29.75 -14.58 -35.40
N GLY A 745 29.53 -13.27 -35.26
CA GLY A 745 29.42 -12.32 -36.33
C GLY A 745 30.83 -11.94 -36.76
N GLY A 746 31.25 -12.48 -37.90
CA GLY A 746 32.29 -11.88 -38.73
C GLY A 746 33.73 -12.08 -38.23
N CYS A 747 34.47 -12.91 -38.95
CA CYS A 747 35.93 -12.99 -38.85
C CYS A 747 36.59 -11.60 -38.97
N GLY A 748 37.27 -11.18 -37.91
CA GLY A 748 38.28 -10.12 -37.94
C GLY A 748 39.59 -10.67 -37.36
N CYS A 749 40.61 -10.87 -38.20
CA CYS A 749 41.93 -11.32 -37.78
C CYS A 749 42.66 -10.27 -36.93
N SER A 750 43.15 -10.66 -35.76
CA SER A 750 44.49 -10.24 -35.29
C SER A 750 45.02 -11.21 -34.23
N THR A 751 46.33 -11.42 -34.29
CA THR A 751 47.14 -12.50 -33.72
C THR A 751 47.35 -12.41 -32.20
N ALA A 752 47.09 -13.50 -31.48
CA ALA A 752 47.51 -13.67 -30.08
C ALA A 752 48.77 -14.56 -29.97
N GLU A 753 49.82 -14.01 -29.36
CA GLU A 753 51.05 -14.71 -28.99
C GLU A 753 50.78 -15.69 -27.83
N ARG A 754 51.41 -16.88 -27.92
CA ARG A 754 51.39 -17.90 -26.87
C ARG A 754 52.49 -17.63 -25.85
N VAL A 755 52.15 -17.68 -24.56
CA VAL A 755 53.12 -17.94 -23.48
C VAL A 755 52.78 -19.29 -22.84
N ALA A 756 53.80 -20.13 -22.73
CA ALA A 756 53.74 -21.54 -22.33
C ALA A 756 53.78 -21.72 -20.81
N ARG A 757 53.13 -22.78 -20.33
CA ARG A 757 53.30 -23.35 -18.97
C ARG A 757 54.25 -24.58 -19.04
N PRO A 758 55.16 -24.81 -18.07
CA PRO A 758 55.70 -26.15 -17.78
C PRO A 758 54.66 -26.87 -16.90
N GLY A 759 54.25 -28.13 -17.10
CA GLY A 759 55.04 -29.32 -17.36
C GLY A 759 55.13 -30.09 -16.05
N TRP A 760 54.50 -31.27 -15.96
CA TRP A 760 55.00 -32.47 -15.26
C TRP A 760 54.24 -33.70 -15.80
N THR A 761 55.05 -34.67 -16.21
CA THR A 761 54.79 -35.95 -16.88
C THR A 761 54.24 -37.02 -15.95
N VAL A 762 53.27 -37.84 -16.42
CA VAL A 762 53.28 -39.31 -16.17
C VAL A 762 52.71 -40.07 -17.38
N LEU A 763 53.59 -40.91 -17.94
CA LEU A 763 53.46 -42.16 -18.71
C LEU A 763 52.17 -42.55 -19.49
N ALA A 764 52.47 -42.79 -20.78
CA ALA A 764 52.31 -44.05 -21.52
C ALA A 764 51.14 -44.19 -22.51
N GLY A 765 51.53 -44.49 -23.76
CA GLY A 765 50.79 -45.44 -24.59
C GLY A 765 50.12 -44.90 -25.85
N VAL A 766 50.89 -44.33 -26.77
CA VAL A 766 50.47 -44.21 -28.18
C VAL A 766 50.59 -45.59 -28.84
N LEU A 767 49.51 -46.06 -29.48
CA LEU A 767 49.66 -46.88 -30.67
C LEU A 767 48.77 -46.42 -31.82
N VAL A 768 49.48 -45.84 -32.78
CA VAL A 768 49.17 -45.45 -34.15
C VAL A 768 48.51 -46.58 -34.97
N ALA A 769 47.55 -46.25 -35.84
CA ALA A 769 47.67 -46.46 -37.29
C ALA A 769 46.44 -45.89 -38.05
N THR A 770 46.57 -44.80 -38.82
CA THR A 770 46.92 -44.74 -40.25
C THR A 770 46.17 -45.67 -41.22
N LEU A 771 45.57 -45.00 -42.21
CA LEU A 771 45.56 -45.29 -43.66
C LEU A 771 44.45 -46.15 -44.30
N PHE A 772 43.79 -45.46 -45.23
CA PHE A 772 43.47 -45.85 -46.60
C PHE A 772 42.16 -46.58 -46.95
N LEU A 773 41.38 -45.86 -47.76
CA LEU A 773 40.72 -46.24 -49.02
C LEU A 773 39.57 -47.26 -49.03
N ARG A 774 38.58 -46.81 -49.82
CA ARG A 774 37.70 -47.54 -50.75
C ARG A 774 36.37 -48.08 -50.21
N ARG A 775 35.34 -47.40 -50.73
CA ARG A 775 34.21 -47.94 -51.50
C ARG A 775 33.64 -49.27 -51.01
N GLY A 776 32.37 -49.18 -50.62
CA GLY A 776 31.35 -49.94 -51.32
C GLY A 776 30.44 -50.76 -50.42
N GLY A 777 29.17 -50.37 -50.43
CA GLY A 777 28.13 -51.36 -50.68
C GLY A 777 27.47 -52.01 -49.47
N ARG A 778 26.28 -51.47 -49.20
CA ARG A 778 25.02 -52.20 -49.13
C ARG A 778 24.79 -53.24 -48.01
N ARG A 779 23.66 -52.95 -47.36
CA ARG A 779 22.54 -53.85 -47.01
C ARG A 779 22.73 -54.67 -45.73
N ARG A 780 21.95 -54.27 -44.72
CA ARG A 780 20.66 -54.87 -44.31
C ARG A 780 20.86 -56.24 -43.67
N ARG A 781 20.58 -56.31 -42.37
CA ARG A 781 19.27 -56.75 -41.90
C ARG A 781 18.88 -55.96 -40.68
#